data_AF-A0A0R0IXQ6-F1
#
_entry.id   AF-A0A0R0IXQ6-F1
#
_cell.length_a   1.000
_cell.length_b   1.000
_cell.length_c   1.000
_cell.angle_alpha   90.00
_cell.angle_beta   90.00
_cell.angle_gamma   90.00
#
_symmetry.space_group_name_H-M   'P 1'
#
loop_
_entity.id
_entity.type
_entity.pdbx_description
1 polymer ?
#
loop_
_entity_poly.entity_id
_entity_poly.type
_entity_poly.pdbx_seq_one_letter_code
_entity_poly.pdbx_strand_id
1 'polypeptide(L)'
;MWTNLAKRASSTLRNTFRVSSLYPRFCKPQTSKTINPYPFQAFPKAGVSRSKFLFYEGFSSVAEAIESTDTEDDYDEVQKLLQQMAKAEHKVDNSSSSSSYKYKLLKRRQIKSETEAWAEAAREYEELLEDMREQKLAPNLPYMKSLFLGWFEPLRNAILADQELCKDSKCRMSHAPYFNDLPADMMAVVTMHKLMALLMTNTNGVGTARVIQAACQIGEAVENEARIYQFMKREKENKSSHVVPVEQRGELTEENGEMDKKQSRLRKRVAALMKKQKKLQAMGIVRGQDDWKAWGQEAQVKVGSRLMQLLIETAYIQPPANLIGDGPPDIRPAFKHTLKTLSSESQKETRRYGVIECDPLVQNGLEKSARHMVIPYMPMLVPPINWTGYDKGAYLFLPSYVMRVHGAKQQREAVKRAPKSQLDPVFEALNTLGSTKWRVNKRVLCVIDQIWANGGRLADLVDRENVPEPKEPDTKDEAEIRKWKWKVKAVKKENNERHSQRCDIELKLAVARKMKDEEGFYYPHNLDFRGRAYPMHPYLNHLGSDLCRGILEFSEGRPLGKSGLCWLKIHLANLYAGGVDKLSYDGRIEFTENHLDDIFDSADRPLEGKRWWLQAEDPFQCLAACTNLSEALRSPTPETTISHMPVHQDGSCNGLQHYAALGRDKVK
;
A
#
# COMPACT_ATOMS: atom_id res chain seq x y z
N MET A 1 20.63 -13.10 25.13
CA MET A 1 21.33 -12.54 23.95
C MET A 1 20.54 -11.41 23.29
N TRP A 2 19.23 -11.56 23.05
CA TRP A 2 18.35 -10.60 22.36
C TRP A 2 18.25 -9.19 22.97
N THR A 3 18.26 -9.05 24.30
CA THR A 3 18.33 -7.75 25.00
C THR A 3 19.56 -6.92 24.61
N ASN A 4 20.68 -7.57 24.29
CA ASN A 4 21.87 -6.88 23.77
C ASN A 4 21.75 -6.51 22.28
N LEU A 5 20.88 -7.19 21.52
CA LEU A 5 20.57 -6.84 20.12
C LEU A 5 19.73 -5.55 20.07
N ALA A 6 18.70 -5.43 20.91
CA ALA A 6 17.89 -4.22 21.05
C ALA A 6 18.74 -3.02 21.54
N LYS A 7 19.62 -3.24 22.53
CA LYS A 7 20.61 -2.24 22.95
C LYS A 7 21.56 -1.84 21.81
N ARG A 8 22.07 -2.80 21.03
CA ARG A 8 22.93 -2.50 19.86
C ARG A 8 22.21 -1.71 18.78
N ALA A 9 20.98 -2.07 18.42
CA ALA A 9 20.17 -1.32 17.45
C ALA A 9 19.93 0.14 17.91
N SER A 10 19.53 0.34 19.17
CA SER A 10 19.34 1.68 19.76
C SER A 10 20.66 2.45 19.93
N SER A 11 21.80 1.77 20.12
CA SER A 11 23.13 2.43 20.12
C SER A 11 23.63 2.79 18.72
N THR A 12 23.37 1.95 17.70
CA THR A 12 23.76 2.24 16.31
C THR A 12 22.99 3.44 15.80
N LEU A 13 21.67 3.50 16.07
CA LEU A 13 20.85 4.69 15.80
C LEU A 13 21.43 5.94 16.49
N ARG A 14 21.73 5.87 17.80
CA ARG A 14 22.31 7.01 18.55
C ARG A 14 23.68 7.45 18.01
N ASN A 15 24.54 6.53 17.59
CA ASN A 15 25.86 6.86 17.05
C ASN A 15 25.81 7.44 15.63
N THR A 16 24.77 7.19 14.84
CA THR A 16 24.52 7.97 13.60
C THR A 16 24.03 9.41 13.86
N PHE A 17 23.73 9.79 15.11
CA PHE A 17 23.29 11.14 15.49
C PHE A 17 24.34 11.97 16.27
N ARG A 18 25.59 11.47 16.39
CA ARG A 18 26.73 12.26 16.92
C ARG A 18 27.96 12.02 16.03
N VAL A 19 28.73 13.10 15.80
CA VAL A 19 29.78 13.24 14.76
C VAL A 19 29.17 13.42 13.36
N SER A 20 29.52 14.43 12.54
CA SER A 20 30.63 15.39 12.62
C SER A 20 30.20 16.86 12.41
N SER A 21 30.64 17.77 13.28
CA SER A 21 30.79 19.19 12.97
C SER A 21 32.20 19.43 12.39
N LEU A 22 32.37 19.25 11.08
CA LEU A 22 33.61 19.60 10.38
C LEU A 22 33.29 20.35 9.09
N TYR A 23 33.78 21.59 9.01
CA TYR A 23 33.70 22.43 7.81
C TYR A 23 34.48 21.79 6.66
N PRO A 24 33.96 21.78 5.41
CA PRO A 24 34.72 21.29 4.27
C PRO A 24 35.84 22.28 3.89
N ARG A 25 37.09 21.84 3.99
CA ARG A 25 38.22 22.51 3.35
C ARG A 25 38.17 22.24 1.85
N PHE A 26 38.16 23.29 1.03
CA PHE A 26 38.33 23.19 -0.41
C PHE A 26 39.69 22.55 -0.76
N CYS A 27 39.67 21.46 -1.53
CA CYS A 27 40.84 20.98 -2.27
C CYS A 27 40.73 21.43 -3.72
N LYS A 28 41.81 22.02 -4.26
CA LYS A 28 41.89 22.51 -5.63
C LYS A 28 42.11 21.34 -6.61
N PRO A 29 41.56 21.38 -7.84
CA PRO A 29 42.07 20.55 -8.93
C PRO A 29 43.44 21.07 -9.39
N GLN A 30 44.41 20.17 -9.57
CA GLN A 30 45.65 20.49 -10.29
C GLN A 30 45.45 20.31 -11.79
N THR A 31 45.91 21.28 -12.57
CA THR A 31 45.84 21.32 -14.02
C THR A 31 47.08 20.72 -14.68
N SER A 32 46.92 20.12 -15.86
CA SER A 32 47.97 20.07 -16.88
C SER A 32 47.77 21.22 -17.89
N LYS A 33 48.87 21.66 -18.48
CA LYS A 33 48.98 22.86 -19.35
C LYS A 33 48.35 22.56 -20.73
N THR A 34 47.91 23.48 -21.59
CA THR A 34 48.23 24.90 -21.90
C THR A 34 46.92 25.60 -22.38
N ILE A 35 46.80 26.89 -22.70
CA ILE A 35 47.74 28.02 -22.92
C ILE A 35 47.13 29.32 -22.32
N ASN A 36 47.70 30.50 -22.55
CA ASN A 36 47.09 31.81 -22.21
C ASN A 36 47.28 32.79 -23.39
N PRO A 37 46.38 33.75 -23.66
CA PRO A 37 46.62 35.09 -23.11
C PRO A 37 45.38 35.89 -22.63
N TYR A 38 45.69 36.81 -21.71
CA TYR A 38 44.89 37.90 -21.13
C TYR A 38 44.48 39.00 -22.17
N PRO A 39 43.60 39.99 -21.87
CA PRO A 39 43.30 40.51 -20.52
C PRO A 39 41.84 40.79 -20.12
N PHE A 40 41.67 40.92 -18.79
CA PHE A 40 40.51 41.47 -18.09
C PHE A 40 40.64 43.00 -17.95
N GLN A 41 39.52 43.72 -17.98
CA GLN A 41 39.37 45.06 -17.37
C GLN A 41 38.35 44.99 -16.21
N ALA A 42 38.36 45.98 -15.32
CA ALA A 42 37.98 45.78 -13.92
C ALA A 42 36.97 46.80 -13.34
N PHE A 43 36.17 46.32 -12.37
CA PHE A 43 35.42 47.09 -11.35
C PHE A 43 34.31 48.06 -11.86
N PRO A 44 33.45 48.66 -10.98
CA PRO A 44 33.39 48.62 -9.51
C PRO A 44 32.02 48.25 -8.89
N LYS A 45 31.94 48.34 -7.54
CA LYS A 45 30.76 48.11 -6.70
C LYS A 45 29.87 49.37 -6.55
N ALA A 46 28.56 49.16 -6.41
CA ALA A 46 27.59 49.94 -5.61
C ALA A 46 26.51 48.93 -5.14
N GLY A 47 25.74 49.07 -4.05
CA GLY A 47 25.32 50.23 -3.27
C GLY A 47 23.78 50.23 -3.19
N VAL A 48 23.14 50.87 -2.19
CA VAL A 48 21.65 51.01 -2.02
C VAL A 48 20.92 49.73 -1.52
N SER A 49 19.91 49.75 -0.63
CA SER A 49 19.52 50.68 0.46
C SER A 49 18.54 49.96 1.43
N ARG A 50 18.39 50.46 2.67
CA ARG A 50 17.35 50.07 3.63
C ARG A 50 16.17 51.05 3.55
N SER A 51 14.94 50.55 3.47
CA SER A 51 13.71 51.33 3.74
C SER A 51 12.94 50.76 4.93
N LYS A 52 12.15 51.61 5.58
CA LYS A 52 11.61 51.42 6.94
C LYS A 52 10.29 50.64 6.93
N PHE A 53 10.07 49.81 7.95
CA PHE A 53 8.74 49.39 8.37
C PHE A 53 8.04 50.54 9.12
N LEU A 54 6.75 50.72 8.86
CA LEU A 54 5.85 51.54 9.67
C LEU A 54 4.87 50.62 10.42
N PHE A 55 4.69 50.89 11.71
CA PHE A 55 3.66 50.28 12.54
C PHE A 55 2.30 50.94 12.26
N TYR A 56 1.23 50.16 12.36
CA TYR A 56 -0.10 50.67 12.71
C TYR A 56 -0.82 49.62 13.57
N GLU A 57 -1.20 50.02 14.78
CA GLU A 57 -2.14 49.29 15.65
C GLU A 57 -3.57 49.73 15.34
N GLY A 58 -4.57 48.94 15.76
CA GLY A 58 -5.93 49.49 15.93
C GLY A 58 -7.10 48.51 15.81
N PHE A 59 -7.60 48.08 16.98
CA PHE A 59 -9.00 47.67 17.27
C PHE A 59 -9.59 46.41 16.61
N SER A 60 -10.71 45.83 17.08
CA SER A 60 -11.21 45.51 18.44
C SER A 60 -12.64 44.94 18.28
N SER A 61 -13.02 43.93 19.09
CA SER A 61 -14.43 43.47 19.23
C SER A 61 -15.04 42.85 17.94
N VAL A 62 -16.17 42.13 17.92
CA VAL A 62 -17.25 41.89 18.90
C VAL A 62 -17.60 40.39 18.93
N ALA A 63 -17.96 39.87 20.11
CA ALA A 63 -18.67 38.61 20.25
C ALA A 63 -19.92 38.81 21.12
N GLU A 64 -21.10 38.68 20.53
CA GLU A 64 -22.43 38.57 21.18
C GLU A 64 -23.36 37.93 20.13
N ALA A 65 -24.00 36.79 20.41
CA ALA A 65 -25.20 36.59 21.23
C ALA A 65 -26.50 36.81 20.44
N ILE A 66 -27.14 35.72 20.05
CA ILE A 66 -28.59 35.65 19.86
C ILE A 66 -29.07 34.47 20.69
N GLU A 67 -29.77 34.82 21.75
CA GLU A 67 -30.58 33.94 22.58
C GLU A 67 -31.96 33.79 21.90
N SER A 68 -32.52 32.58 21.89
CA SER A 68 -33.86 32.32 21.33
C SER A 68 -34.49 31.19 22.10
N THR A 69 -35.34 31.59 23.03
CA THR A 69 -36.33 30.82 23.80
C THR A 69 -36.79 29.50 23.17
N ASP A 70 -36.73 28.43 23.96
CA ASP A 70 -37.53 27.23 23.75
C ASP A 70 -39.01 27.53 24.06
N THR A 71 -39.91 27.01 23.23
CA THR A 71 -41.30 26.69 23.61
C THR A 71 -41.55 25.24 23.25
N GLU A 72 -41.70 24.39 24.26
CA GLU A 72 -42.05 22.98 24.10
C GLU A 72 -43.53 22.86 23.76
N ASP A 73 -43.89 22.44 22.53
CA ASP A 73 -45.21 21.83 22.22
C ASP A 73 -45.27 21.15 20.82
N ASP A 74 -44.41 21.52 19.84
CA ASP A 74 -44.47 20.99 18.45
C ASP A 74 -44.04 19.51 18.25
N TYR A 75 -43.76 18.74 19.31
CA TYR A 75 -43.16 17.40 19.17
C TYR A 75 -44.10 16.32 18.59
N ASP A 76 -45.41 16.41 18.88
CA ASP A 76 -46.39 15.40 18.45
C ASP A 76 -46.88 15.61 17.01
N GLU A 77 -46.89 16.85 16.52
CA GLU A 77 -47.29 17.14 15.14
C GLU A 77 -46.19 16.71 14.14
N VAL A 78 -44.91 16.88 14.53
CA VAL A 78 -43.75 16.35 13.78
C VAL A 78 -43.74 14.81 13.77
N GLN A 79 -44.11 14.15 14.88
CA GLN A 79 -44.27 12.67 14.91
C GLN A 79 -45.37 12.20 13.95
N LYS A 80 -46.53 12.85 13.92
CA LYS A 80 -47.62 12.53 12.98
C LYS A 80 -47.22 12.76 11.53
N LEU A 81 -46.55 13.87 11.22
CA LEU A 81 -46.03 14.15 9.88
C LEU A 81 -44.99 13.10 9.44
N LEU A 82 -44.07 12.69 10.32
CA LEU A 82 -43.10 11.63 10.03
C LEU A 82 -43.76 10.26 9.81
N GLN A 83 -44.81 9.92 10.56
CA GLN A 83 -45.59 8.69 10.31
C GLN A 83 -46.43 8.75 9.02
N GLN A 84 -46.93 9.93 8.65
CA GLN A 84 -47.62 10.13 7.37
C GLN A 84 -46.62 10.06 6.19
N MET A 85 -45.42 10.62 6.34
CA MET A 85 -44.32 10.44 5.36
C MET A 85 -43.90 8.98 5.23
N ALA A 86 -43.72 8.24 6.33
CA ALA A 86 -43.40 6.81 6.31
C ALA A 86 -44.51 5.95 5.68
N LYS A 87 -45.78 6.38 5.75
CA LYS A 87 -46.89 5.74 5.02
C LYS A 87 -46.95 6.17 3.55
N ALA A 88 -46.45 7.36 3.20
CA ALA A 88 -46.29 7.82 1.83
C ALA A 88 -45.08 7.19 1.11
N GLU A 89 -44.06 6.70 1.83
CA GLU A 89 -42.89 6.01 1.26
C GLU A 89 -43.22 4.73 0.46
N HIS A 90 -44.44 4.21 0.54
CA HIS A 90 -44.92 3.14 -0.35
C HIS A 90 -45.39 3.60 -1.75
N LYS A 91 -45.44 4.92 -2.02
CA LYS A 91 -45.71 5.50 -3.34
C LYS A 91 -44.97 6.84 -3.52
N VAL A 92 -43.78 6.84 -4.13
CA VAL A 92 -43.28 7.82 -5.13
C VAL A 92 -41.81 7.52 -5.52
N ASP A 93 -41.60 7.38 -6.83
CA ASP A 93 -40.43 7.48 -7.71
C ASP A 93 -38.95 7.22 -7.28
N ASN A 94 -38.20 6.69 -8.26
CA ASN A 94 -37.29 5.58 -8.03
C ASN A 94 -35.92 5.74 -8.73
N SER A 95 -35.15 6.79 -8.42
CA SER A 95 -33.80 6.98 -8.98
C SER A 95 -32.78 7.58 -7.99
N SER A 96 -33.15 8.65 -7.27
CA SER A 96 -32.25 9.37 -6.34
C SER A 96 -31.88 8.57 -5.08
N SER A 97 -32.86 7.88 -4.48
CA SER A 97 -32.69 7.12 -3.23
C SER A 97 -31.69 5.96 -3.36
N SER A 98 -31.72 5.26 -4.51
CA SER A 98 -30.88 4.10 -4.81
C SER A 98 -29.38 4.40 -4.74
N SER A 99 -28.95 5.52 -5.33
CA SER A 99 -27.53 5.95 -5.31
C SER A 99 -27.04 6.23 -3.88
N SER A 100 -27.86 6.90 -3.06
CA SER A 100 -27.57 7.18 -1.65
C SER A 100 -27.48 5.90 -0.81
N TYR A 101 -28.39 4.95 -1.03
CA TYR A 101 -28.36 3.63 -0.37
C TYR A 101 -27.09 2.85 -0.75
N LYS A 102 -26.77 2.78 -2.05
CA LYS A 102 -25.59 2.09 -2.58
C LYS A 102 -24.29 2.65 -2.02
N TYR A 103 -24.14 3.98 -1.97
CA TYR A 103 -23.00 4.62 -1.33
C TYR A 103 -22.89 4.25 0.16
N LYS A 104 -24.01 4.25 0.91
CA LYS A 104 -24.03 3.82 2.32
C LYS A 104 -23.59 2.36 2.49
N LEU A 105 -24.00 1.46 1.58
CA LEU A 105 -23.61 0.05 1.59
C LEU A 105 -22.11 -0.14 1.28
N LEU A 106 -21.61 0.45 0.18
CA LEU A 106 -20.19 0.41 -0.17
C LEU A 106 -19.32 1.03 0.93
N LYS A 107 -19.78 2.11 1.57
CA LYS A 107 -19.09 2.71 2.72
C LYS A 107 -19.05 1.77 3.91
N ARG A 108 -20.13 1.04 4.24
CA ARG A 108 -20.08 0.01 5.30
C ARG A 108 -19.07 -1.09 4.97
N ARG A 109 -19.03 -1.57 3.73
CA ARG A 109 -18.05 -2.56 3.26
C ARG A 109 -16.61 -2.03 3.35
N GLN A 110 -16.36 -0.79 2.93
CA GLN A 110 -15.04 -0.13 3.07
C GLN A 110 -14.61 -0.03 4.53
N ILE A 111 -15.50 0.42 5.43
CA ILE A 111 -15.20 0.53 6.86
C ILE A 111 -14.81 -0.85 7.40
N LYS A 112 -15.63 -1.89 7.17
CA LYS A 112 -15.31 -3.26 7.59
C LYS A 112 -13.94 -3.71 7.05
N SER A 113 -13.68 -3.50 5.75
CA SER A 113 -12.41 -3.89 5.13
C SER A 113 -11.20 -3.13 5.64
N GLU A 114 -11.34 -1.93 6.21
CA GLU A 114 -10.24 -1.19 6.82
C GLU A 114 -10.07 -1.46 8.32
N THR A 115 -11.15 -1.73 9.06
CA THR A 115 -11.11 -1.88 10.53
C THR A 115 -11.16 -3.31 11.03
N GLU A 116 -11.54 -4.27 10.20
CA GLU A 116 -11.68 -5.68 10.59
C GLU A 116 -10.76 -6.62 9.79
N ALA A 117 -9.96 -6.16 8.83
CA ALA A 117 -9.16 -7.06 7.97
C ALA A 117 -8.28 -8.06 8.75
N TRP A 118 -7.63 -7.62 9.84
CA TRP A 118 -6.82 -8.50 10.68
C TRP A 118 -7.65 -9.31 11.69
N ALA A 119 -8.83 -8.83 12.08
CA ALA A 119 -9.76 -9.52 12.99
C ALA A 119 -10.59 -10.60 12.26
N GLU A 120 -10.92 -10.36 10.99
CA GLU A 120 -11.53 -11.32 10.07
C GLU A 120 -10.50 -12.41 9.73
N ALA A 121 -9.26 -12.04 9.39
CA ALA A 121 -8.19 -13.03 9.21
C ALA A 121 -7.89 -13.84 10.49
N ALA A 122 -7.98 -13.26 11.69
CA ALA A 122 -7.84 -14.02 12.95
C ALA A 122 -9.00 -15.00 13.16
N ARG A 123 -10.26 -14.55 12.96
CA ARG A 123 -11.44 -15.43 13.04
C ARG A 123 -11.40 -16.56 12.02
N GLU A 124 -11.02 -16.28 10.77
CA GLU A 124 -10.85 -17.32 9.72
C GLU A 124 -9.84 -18.40 10.14
N TYR A 125 -8.81 -18.05 10.92
CA TYR A 125 -7.85 -19.03 11.45
C TYR A 125 -8.42 -19.82 12.64
N GLU A 126 -9.22 -19.20 13.50
CA GLU A 126 -9.88 -19.87 14.63
C GLU A 126 -10.99 -20.81 14.17
N GLU A 127 -11.86 -20.35 13.28
CA GLU A 127 -12.92 -21.17 12.65
C GLU A 127 -12.30 -22.37 11.91
N LEU A 128 -11.24 -22.16 11.13
CA LEU A 128 -10.56 -23.24 10.40
C LEU A 128 -9.80 -24.21 11.33
N LEU A 129 -9.34 -23.78 12.51
CA LEU A 129 -8.79 -24.67 13.52
C LEU A 129 -9.88 -25.52 14.19
N GLU A 130 -11.04 -24.94 14.50
CA GLU A 130 -12.14 -25.70 15.12
C GLU A 130 -12.77 -26.68 14.12
N ASP A 131 -12.97 -26.28 12.86
CA ASP A 131 -13.34 -27.19 11.77
C ASP A 131 -12.35 -28.37 11.62
N MET A 132 -11.04 -28.10 11.72
CA MET A 132 -10.02 -29.15 11.69
C MET A 132 -10.10 -30.09 12.90
N ARG A 133 -10.50 -29.56 14.07
CA ARG A 133 -10.65 -30.30 15.32
C ARG A 133 -11.89 -31.20 15.32
N GLU A 134 -13.02 -30.68 14.85
CA GLU A 134 -14.29 -31.40 14.76
C GLU A 134 -14.28 -32.43 13.62
N GLN A 135 -13.86 -32.01 12.41
CA GLN A 135 -14.06 -32.80 11.18
C GLN A 135 -12.87 -33.73 10.84
N LYS A 136 -11.75 -33.67 11.60
CA LYS A 136 -10.51 -34.44 11.35
C LYS A 136 -9.90 -34.24 9.95
N LEU A 137 -10.18 -33.11 9.29
CA LEU A 137 -9.86 -32.85 7.88
C LEU A 137 -8.39 -32.43 7.60
N ALA A 138 -7.47 -32.66 8.53
CA ALA A 138 -6.05 -32.31 8.38
C ALA A 138 -5.37 -32.69 7.04
N PRO A 139 -5.71 -33.81 6.34
CA PRO A 139 -5.05 -34.19 5.09
C PRO A 139 -5.36 -33.29 3.87
N ASN A 140 -6.51 -32.61 3.83
CA ASN A 140 -7.04 -32.03 2.59
C ASN A 140 -6.70 -30.54 2.36
N LEU A 141 -6.06 -29.90 3.34
CA LEU A 141 -5.73 -28.49 3.26
C LEU A 141 -4.39 -28.28 2.52
N PRO A 142 -4.24 -27.25 1.66
CA PRO A 142 -2.96 -26.96 1.02
C PRO A 142 -1.84 -26.79 2.06
N TYR A 143 -0.75 -27.53 1.93
CA TYR A 143 0.33 -27.70 2.93
C TYR A 143 0.79 -26.42 3.65
N MET A 144 0.82 -25.27 2.97
CA MET A 144 1.16 -24.00 3.63
C MET A 144 0.06 -23.46 4.55
N LYS A 145 -1.22 -23.63 4.23
CA LYS A 145 -2.30 -23.27 5.16
C LYS A 145 -2.21 -24.11 6.43
N SER A 146 -1.94 -25.42 6.33
CA SER A 146 -1.75 -26.26 7.52
C SER A 146 -0.52 -25.87 8.34
N LEU A 147 0.57 -25.42 7.71
CA LEU A 147 1.71 -24.84 8.44
C LEU A 147 1.33 -23.55 9.19
N PHE A 148 0.67 -22.61 8.54
CA PHE A 148 0.25 -21.35 9.16
C PHE A 148 -0.72 -21.56 10.33
N LEU A 149 -1.67 -22.49 10.21
CA LEU A 149 -2.58 -22.87 11.30
C LEU A 149 -1.81 -23.55 12.45
N GLY A 150 -0.91 -24.48 12.13
CA GLY A 150 -0.04 -25.14 13.10
C GLY A 150 0.91 -24.19 13.84
N TRP A 151 1.22 -23.02 13.28
CA TRP A 151 2.01 -21.97 13.95
C TRP A 151 1.14 -20.98 14.74
N PHE A 152 -0.13 -20.79 14.35
CA PHE A 152 -1.01 -19.78 14.92
C PHE A 152 -1.28 -20.00 16.40
N GLU A 153 -1.76 -21.19 16.79
CA GLU A 153 -2.07 -21.49 18.20
C GLU A 153 -0.81 -21.44 19.10
N PRO A 154 0.32 -22.10 18.77
CA PRO A 154 1.55 -21.99 19.57
C PRO A 154 2.04 -20.54 19.71
N LEU A 155 1.99 -19.74 18.64
CA LEU A 155 2.37 -18.32 18.69
C LEU A 155 1.41 -17.50 19.54
N ARG A 156 0.10 -17.65 19.36
CA ARG A 156 -0.94 -16.99 20.19
C ARG A 156 -0.70 -17.27 21.67
N ASN A 157 -0.55 -18.54 22.03
CA ASN A 157 -0.40 -18.96 23.42
C ASN A 157 0.90 -18.40 24.04
N ALA A 158 1.99 -18.34 23.25
CA ALA A 158 3.24 -17.71 23.68
C ALA A 158 3.15 -16.18 23.80
N ILE A 159 2.38 -15.50 22.94
CA ILE A 159 2.10 -14.06 23.06
C ILE A 159 1.24 -13.78 24.30
N LEU A 160 0.19 -14.58 24.56
CA LEU A 160 -0.64 -14.46 25.77
C LEU A 160 0.21 -14.59 27.04
N ALA A 161 1.11 -15.58 27.10
CA ALA A 161 2.03 -15.74 28.23
C ALA A 161 2.95 -14.51 28.41
N ASP A 162 3.47 -13.93 27.33
CA ASP A 162 4.29 -12.71 27.41
C ASP A 162 3.45 -11.47 27.78
N GLN A 163 2.17 -11.41 27.38
CA GLN A 163 1.21 -10.37 27.79
C GLN A 163 0.89 -10.42 29.30
N GLU A 164 0.68 -11.61 29.88
CA GLU A 164 0.53 -11.77 31.32
C GLU A 164 1.81 -11.37 32.08
N LEU A 165 2.98 -11.76 31.60
CA LEU A 165 4.27 -11.31 32.16
C LEU A 165 4.46 -9.79 32.08
N CYS A 166 3.91 -9.13 31.06
CA CYS A 166 3.93 -7.67 30.93
C CYS A 166 3.00 -6.94 31.92
N LYS A 167 2.08 -7.66 32.61
CA LYS A 167 1.23 -7.07 33.67
C LYS A 167 1.91 -7.07 35.04
N ASP A 168 2.92 -7.91 35.28
CA ASP A 168 3.67 -7.90 36.54
C ASP A 168 4.57 -6.67 36.62
N SER A 169 4.28 -5.78 37.58
CA SER A 169 5.04 -4.56 37.83
C SER A 169 6.51 -4.79 38.21
N LYS A 170 6.87 -6.01 38.60
CA LYS A 170 8.27 -6.43 38.86
C LYS A 170 9.04 -6.67 37.55
N CYS A 171 8.38 -7.02 36.46
CA CYS A 171 9.01 -7.39 35.20
C CYS A 171 9.21 -6.17 34.28
N ARG A 172 10.36 -5.49 34.38
CA ARG A 172 10.70 -4.31 33.56
C ARG A 172 11.07 -4.67 32.11
N MET A 173 10.18 -5.33 31.38
CA MET A 173 10.37 -5.65 29.96
C MET A 173 10.24 -4.39 29.10
N SER A 174 11.14 -4.22 28.12
CA SER A 174 11.20 -2.96 27.35
C SER A 174 10.06 -2.75 26.36
N HIS A 175 9.25 -3.78 26.09
CA HIS A 175 8.07 -3.76 25.22
C HIS A 175 6.74 -3.75 25.97
N ALA A 176 6.73 -4.06 27.28
CA ALA A 176 5.52 -4.18 28.10
C ALA A 176 4.53 -3.00 28.00
N PRO A 177 4.96 -1.72 27.92
CA PRO A 177 4.01 -0.59 27.84
C PRO A 177 3.10 -0.57 26.61
N TYR A 178 3.40 -1.37 25.58
CA TYR A 178 2.69 -1.40 24.29
C TYR A 178 2.13 -2.79 23.96
N PHE A 179 2.59 -3.84 24.65
CA PHE A 179 2.34 -5.23 24.24
C PHE A 179 0.91 -5.70 24.53
N ASN A 180 0.20 -5.00 25.43
CA ASN A 180 -1.18 -5.28 25.82
C ASN A 180 -2.21 -4.40 25.08
N ASP A 181 -1.78 -3.56 24.12
CA ASP A 181 -2.67 -2.65 23.38
C ASP A 181 -3.53 -3.35 22.31
N LEU A 182 -3.21 -4.61 21.96
CA LEU A 182 -3.87 -5.42 20.92
C LEU A 182 -4.02 -6.89 21.38
N PRO A 183 -5.10 -7.63 21.02
CA PRO A 183 -5.24 -9.05 21.34
C PRO A 183 -4.14 -9.93 20.72
N ALA A 184 -3.76 -10.99 21.42
CA ALA A 184 -2.69 -11.90 21.02
C ALA A 184 -2.93 -12.55 19.64
N ASP A 185 -4.18 -12.87 19.32
CA ASP A 185 -4.61 -13.51 18.07
C ASP A 185 -4.29 -12.61 16.88
N MET A 186 -4.66 -11.34 16.98
CA MET A 186 -4.35 -10.32 15.97
C MET A 186 -2.84 -10.07 15.87
N MET A 187 -2.11 -10.05 17.00
CA MET A 187 -0.65 -9.94 16.99
C MET A 187 0.03 -11.13 16.31
N ALA A 188 -0.45 -12.36 16.52
CA ALA A 188 0.05 -13.57 15.88
C ALA A 188 -0.14 -13.51 14.36
N VAL A 189 -1.37 -13.22 13.89
CA VAL A 189 -1.69 -13.09 12.47
C VAL A 189 -0.88 -11.98 11.80
N VAL A 190 -0.79 -10.79 12.41
CA VAL A 190 0.02 -9.67 11.88
C VAL A 190 1.49 -10.07 11.77
N THR A 191 2.05 -10.73 12.79
CA THR A 191 3.46 -11.14 12.81
C THR A 191 3.77 -12.15 11.70
N MET A 192 2.96 -13.21 11.57
CA MET A 192 3.13 -14.22 10.52
C MET A 192 3.06 -13.58 9.13
N HIS A 193 1.98 -12.87 8.82
CA HIS A 193 1.79 -12.29 7.49
C HIS A 193 2.83 -11.21 7.14
N LYS A 194 3.25 -10.38 8.11
CA LYS A 194 4.28 -9.36 7.84
C LYS A 194 5.65 -9.99 7.61
N LEU A 195 6.01 -11.04 8.34
CA LEU A 195 7.26 -11.76 8.08
C LEU A 195 7.22 -12.50 6.74
N MET A 196 6.11 -13.16 6.40
CA MET A 196 6.00 -13.90 5.12
C MET A 196 6.01 -12.96 3.92
N ALA A 197 5.33 -11.81 3.99
CA ALA A 197 5.41 -10.78 2.95
C ALA A 197 6.84 -10.29 2.73
N LEU A 198 7.64 -10.16 3.79
CA LEU A 198 9.05 -9.77 3.67
C LEU A 198 9.91 -10.87 3.04
N LEU A 199 9.70 -12.13 3.40
CA LEU A 199 10.42 -13.29 2.84
C LEU A 199 10.10 -13.53 1.35
N MET A 200 8.91 -13.11 0.89
CA MET A 200 8.50 -13.11 -0.52
C MET A 200 9.13 -11.97 -1.34
N THR A 201 9.62 -10.89 -0.71
CA THR A 201 10.11 -9.68 -1.43
C THR A 201 11.62 -9.66 -1.61
N ASN A 202 12.07 -9.60 -2.87
CA ASN A 202 13.44 -9.88 -3.32
C ASN A 202 14.52 -8.82 -2.99
N THR A 203 14.45 -8.14 -1.84
CA THR A 203 15.43 -7.10 -1.48
C THR A 203 16.80 -7.66 -1.05
N ASN A 204 16.89 -8.95 -0.68
CA ASN A 204 18.10 -9.57 -0.13
C ASN A 204 18.30 -11.05 -0.53
N GLY A 205 17.49 -11.57 -1.46
CA GLY A 205 17.38 -13.00 -1.78
C GLY A 205 16.10 -13.62 -1.20
N VAL A 206 15.45 -14.45 -2.01
CA VAL A 206 14.18 -15.14 -1.68
C VAL A 206 14.33 -15.96 -0.40
N GLY A 207 13.28 -15.95 0.43
CA GLY A 207 13.28 -16.68 1.70
C GLY A 207 14.16 -16.06 2.78
N THR A 208 14.60 -14.80 2.61
CA THR A 208 15.43 -14.11 3.61
C THR A 208 14.98 -12.67 3.87
N ALA A 209 14.94 -12.26 5.14
CA ALA A 209 14.50 -10.93 5.58
C ALA A 209 15.51 -10.31 6.57
N ARG A 210 15.86 -9.03 6.42
CA ARG A 210 16.74 -8.34 7.38
C ARG A 210 16.03 -8.13 8.72
N VAL A 211 16.66 -8.53 9.82
CA VAL A 211 16.05 -8.52 11.16
C VAL A 211 15.51 -7.13 11.56
N ILE A 212 16.29 -6.06 11.34
CA ILE A 212 15.88 -4.69 11.70
C ILE A 212 14.68 -4.22 10.86
N GLN A 213 14.64 -4.58 9.58
CA GLN A 213 13.54 -4.22 8.68
C GLN A 213 12.25 -4.94 9.08
N ALA A 214 12.34 -6.25 9.37
CA ALA A 214 11.21 -7.04 9.84
C ALA A 214 10.67 -6.52 11.18
N ALA A 215 11.54 -6.26 12.16
CA ALA A 215 11.14 -5.74 13.46
C ALA A 215 10.45 -4.37 13.36
N CYS A 216 10.96 -3.45 12.52
CA CYS A 216 10.30 -2.18 12.24
C CYS A 216 8.90 -2.38 11.65
N GLN A 217 8.76 -3.16 10.57
CA GLN A 217 7.49 -3.31 9.85
C GLN A 217 6.42 -4.08 10.63
N ILE A 218 6.81 -5.08 11.43
CA ILE A 218 5.90 -5.80 12.34
C ILE A 218 5.44 -4.85 13.45
N GLY A 219 6.36 -4.12 14.09
CA GLY A 219 6.02 -3.16 15.15
C GLY A 219 5.13 -2.01 14.68
N GLU A 220 5.40 -1.46 13.49
CA GLU A 220 4.54 -0.43 12.87
C GLU A 220 3.15 -0.97 12.52
N ALA A 221 3.06 -2.21 12.01
CA ALA A 221 1.76 -2.83 11.71
C ALA A 221 0.94 -3.05 12.99
N VAL A 222 1.56 -3.53 14.07
CA VAL A 222 0.90 -3.73 15.37
C VAL A 222 0.49 -2.39 16.01
N GLU A 223 1.31 -1.34 15.92
CA GLU A 223 0.93 0.00 16.40
C GLU A 223 -0.32 0.53 15.68
N ASN A 224 -0.35 0.37 14.35
CA ASN A 224 -1.45 0.85 13.53
C ASN A 224 -2.76 0.10 13.83
N GLU A 225 -2.69 -1.21 14.01
CA GLU A 225 -3.85 -2.03 14.36
C GLU A 225 -4.33 -1.79 15.80
N ALA A 226 -3.40 -1.67 16.76
CA ALA A 226 -3.70 -1.29 18.14
C ALA A 226 -4.48 0.04 18.21
N ARG A 227 -4.08 1.04 17.40
CA ARG A 227 -4.77 2.33 17.33
C ARG A 227 -6.20 2.19 16.81
N ILE A 228 -6.41 1.38 15.76
CA ILE A 228 -7.75 1.11 15.21
C ILE A 228 -8.61 0.36 16.23
N TYR A 229 -8.06 -0.70 16.84
CA TYR A 229 -8.73 -1.52 17.85
C TYR A 229 -9.19 -0.69 19.06
N GLN A 230 -8.32 0.16 19.61
CA GLN A 230 -8.67 1.02 20.74
C GLN A 230 -9.68 2.11 20.39
N PHE A 231 -9.59 2.70 19.20
CA PHE A 231 -10.60 3.64 18.71
C PHE A 231 -11.99 2.99 18.67
N MET A 232 -12.07 1.79 18.09
CA MET A 232 -13.33 1.02 17.98
C MET A 232 -13.85 0.55 19.33
N LYS A 233 -12.97 0.18 20.28
CA LYS A 233 -13.35 -0.17 21.66
C LYS A 233 -13.99 1.01 22.39
N ARG A 234 -13.38 2.20 22.34
CA ARG A 234 -13.93 3.43 22.94
C ARG A 234 -15.29 3.81 22.33
N GLU A 235 -15.50 3.61 21.03
CA GLU A 235 -16.81 3.82 20.39
C GLU A 235 -17.91 2.85 20.86
N LYS A 236 -17.55 1.62 21.27
CA LYS A 236 -18.50 0.64 21.85
C LYS A 236 -18.83 0.99 23.30
N GLU A 237 -17.80 1.28 24.11
CA GLU A 237 -17.95 1.67 25.51
C GLU A 237 -18.81 2.94 25.68
N ASN A 238 -18.64 3.93 24.79
CA ASN A 238 -19.46 5.14 24.73
C ASN A 238 -20.92 4.92 24.28
N LYS A 239 -21.26 3.75 23.72
CA LYS A 239 -22.66 3.37 23.40
C LYS A 239 -23.33 2.64 24.56
N SER A 240 -22.57 1.84 25.31
CA SER A 240 -23.05 1.20 26.55
C SER A 240 -23.19 2.19 27.72
N SER A 241 -22.40 3.26 27.76
CA SER A 241 -22.43 4.23 28.86
C SER A 241 -23.67 5.14 28.89
N HIS A 242 -24.67 4.92 28.02
CA HIS A 242 -25.97 5.59 28.10
C HIS A 242 -26.96 4.92 29.09
N VAL A 243 -26.57 3.82 29.75
CA VAL A 243 -27.45 3.07 30.67
C VAL A 243 -26.72 2.64 31.96
N VAL A 244 -26.21 3.59 32.76
CA VAL A 244 -25.91 3.38 34.20
C VAL A 244 -26.16 4.69 34.98
N PRO A 245 -26.84 4.68 36.14
CA PRO A 245 -27.00 5.86 36.99
C PRO A 245 -25.68 6.36 37.61
N VAL A 246 -25.65 7.64 37.95
CA VAL A 246 -24.53 8.29 38.63
C VAL A 246 -24.58 8.01 40.13
N GLU A 247 -23.49 7.51 40.72
CA GLU A 247 -23.11 7.92 42.07
C GLU A 247 -21.60 7.74 42.34
N GLN A 248 -21.09 8.61 43.22
CA GLN A 248 -19.74 8.62 43.81
C GLN A 248 -18.55 8.81 42.85
N ARG A 249 -18.09 10.07 42.73
CA ARG A 249 -16.69 10.40 42.42
C ARG A 249 -16.22 11.55 43.31
N GLY A 250 -15.22 11.27 44.14
CA GLY A 250 -14.60 12.25 45.04
C GLY A 250 -13.75 13.30 44.30
N GLU A 251 -13.36 14.32 45.06
CA GLU A 251 -12.81 15.60 44.60
C GLU A 251 -11.48 15.47 43.84
N LEU A 252 -11.32 16.27 42.77
CA LEU A 252 -10.05 16.55 42.10
C LEU A 252 -9.97 18.03 41.70
N THR A 253 -8.74 18.55 41.69
CA THR A 253 -8.37 19.98 41.73
C THR A 253 -8.78 20.82 40.52
N GLU A 254 -8.95 22.13 40.76
CA GLU A 254 -9.64 23.08 39.87
C GLU A 254 -9.01 23.25 38.46
N GLU A 255 -7.68 23.12 38.32
CA GLU A 255 -7.00 23.23 37.02
C GLU A 255 -7.35 22.08 36.04
N ASN A 256 -7.63 20.88 36.56
CA ASN A 256 -8.16 19.78 35.72
C ASN A 256 -9.61 20.08 35.29
N GLY A 257 -10.35 20.82 36.11
CA GLY A 257 -11.75 21.17 35.90
C GLY A 257 -12.00 21.99 34.64
N GLU A 258 -11.11 22.91 34.26
CA GLU A 258 -11.25 23.67 33.00
C GLU A 258 -11.05 22.80 31.76
N MET A 259 -10.04 21.92 31.78
CA MET A 259 -9.76 20.97 30.70
C MET A 259 -10.93 19.99 30.51
N ASP A 260 -11.49 19.44 31.59
CA ASP A 260 -12.66 18.57 31.53
C ASP A 260 -13.94 19.32 31.15
N LYS A 261 -14.16 20.56 31.61
CA LYS A 261 -15.27 21.42 31.14
C LYS A 261 -15.16 21.68 29.64
N LYS A 262 -13.96 21.92 29.12
CA LYS A 262 -13.68 22.14 27.68
C LYS A 262 -13.89 20.87 26.86
N GLN A 263 -13.43 19.71 27.34
CA GLN A 263 -13.74 18.41 26.72
C GLN A 263 -15.25 18.10 26.76
N SER A 264 -15.93 18.34 27.89
CA SER A 264 -17.37 18.11 28.04
C SER A 264 -18.20 18.96 27.07
N ARG A 265 -17.87 20.26 26.91
CA ARG A 265 -18.48 21.14 25.90
C ARG A 265 -18.25 20.61 24.47
N LEU A 266 -17.06 20.10 24.16
CA LEU A 266 -16.76 19.49 22.86
C LEU A 266 -17.52 18.18 22.64
N ARG A 267 -17.61 17.30 23.65
CA ARG A 267 -18.40 16.05 23.60
C ARG A 267 -19.89 16.33 23.36
N LYS A 268 -20.49 17.32 24.06
CA LYS A 268 -21.87 17.78 23.81
C LYS A 268 -22.06 18.29 22.38
N ARG A 269 -21.09 19.05 21.84
CA ARG A 269 -21.11 19.55 20.45
C ARG A 269 -20.99 18.42 19.41
N VAL A 270 -20.16 17.41 19.66
CA VAL A 270 -20.07 16.19 18.84
C VAL A 270 -21.38 15.40 18.88
N ALA A 271 -21.97 15.18 20.05
CA ALA A 271 -23.26 14.50 20.19
C ALA A 271 -24.39 15.24 19.46
N ALA A 272 -24.46 16.56 19.57
CA ALA A 272 -25.44 17.38 18.83
C ALA A 272 -25.25 17.30 17.30
N LEU A 273 -24.00 17.28 16.81
CA LEU A 273 -23.70 17.10 15.38
C LEU A 273 -24.03 15.68 14.88
N MET A 274 -23.86 14.66 15.72
CA MET A 274 -24.27 13.28 15.43
C MET A 274 -25.80 13.16 15.38
N LYS A 275 -26.53 13.77 16.32
CA LYS A 275 -28.01 13.81 16.33
C LYS A 275 -28.56 14.55 15.10
N LYS A 276 -27.86 15.59 14.61
CA LYS A 276 -28.17 16.30 13.35
C LYS A 276 -27.59 15.62 12.08
N GLN A 277 -27.18 14.35 12.16
CA GLN A 277 -26.58 13.54 11.07
C GLN A 277 -25.33 14.13 10.37
N LYS A 278 -24.71 15.19 10.90
CA LYS A 278 -23.50 15.84 10.32
C LYS A 278 -22.22 15.09 10.69
N LYS A 279 -22.18 13.77 10.43
CA LYS A 279 -21.12 12.84 10.87
C LYS A 279 -19.71 13.25 10.43
N LEU A 280 -19.54 13.86 9.27
CA LEU A 280 -18.23 14.39 8.81
C LEU A 280 -17.69 15.52 9.71
N GLN A 281 -18.57 16.42 10.18
CA GLN A 281 -18.18 17.51 11.10
C GLN A 281 -17.90 16.98 12.51
N ALA A 282 -18.69 16.01 12.97
CA ALA A 282 -18.45 15.31 14.24
C ALA A 282 -17.08 14.58 14.24
N MET A 283 -16.78 13.81 13.19
CA MET A 283 -15.47 13.14 13.05
C MET A 283 -14.30 14.13 12.91
N GLY A 284 -14.51 15.30 12.29
CA GLY A 284 -13.51 16.36 12.22
C GLY A 284 -13.10 16.91 13.59
N ILE A 285 -14.03 16.97 14.55
CA ILE A 285 -13.76 17.37 15.94
C ILE A 285 -13.04 16.25 16.70
N VAL A 286 -13.50 15.00 16.56
CA VAL A 286 -12.88 13.83 17.23
C VAL A 286 -11.43 13.62 16.77
N ARG A 287 -11.16 13.67 15.46
CA ARG A 287 -9.79 13.63 14.90
C ARG A 287 -8.90 14.82 15.29
N GLY A 288 -9.49 15.87 15.86
CA GLY A 288 -8.77 17.00 16.45
C GLY A 288 -8.34 16.76 17.91
N GLN A 289 -8.77 15.64 18.53
CA GLN A 289 -8.48 15.28 19.92
C GLN A 289 -7.67 13.98 20.09
N ASP A 290 -7.32 13.29 19.00
CA ASP A 290 -6.49 12.07 19.06
C ASP A 290 -5.00 12.40 19.30
N ASP A 291 -4.68 12.81 20.53
CA ASP A 291 -3.31 12.88 21.07
C ASP A 291 -2.74 11.47 21.37
N TRP A 292 -3.05 10.46 20.52
CA TRP A 292 -2.39 9.15 20.59
C TRP A 292 -0.95 9.31 20.11
N LYS A 293 -0.06 9.57 21.06
CA LYS A 293 1.38 9.70 20.82
C LYS A 293 1.92 8.42 20.21
N ALA A 294 2.33 8.51 18.95
CA ALA A 294 2.92 7.39 18.21
C ALA A 294 4.08 6.77 19.01
N TRP A 295 4.13 5.43 19.05
CA TRP A 295 5.06 4.68 19.91
C TRP A 295 6.53 5.03 19.60
N GLY A 296 6.80 5.34 18.34
CA GLY A 296 8.12 5.73 17.86
C GLY A 296 9.00 4.52 17.56
N GLN A 297 10.03 4.75 16.73
CA GLN A 297 10.76 3.66 16.07
C GLN A 297 11.48 2.72 17.05
N GLU A 298 11.92 3.21 18.22
CA GLU A 298 12.54 2.34 19.23
C GLU A 298 11.53 1.37 19.87
N ALA A 299 10.29 1.81 20.11
CA ALA A 299 9.23 0.96 20.66
C ALA A 299 8.74 -0.06 19.63
N GLN A 300 8.48 0.39 18.40
CA GLN A 300 8.14 -0.48 17.26
C GLN A 300 9.15 -1.62 17.10
N VAL A 301 10.45 -1.30 17.06
CA VAL A 301 11.53 -2.31 16.95
C VAL A 301 11.54 -3.28 18.12
N LYS A 302 11.26 -2.84 19.36
CA LYS A 302 11.21 -3.74 20.54
C LYS A 302 10.05 -4.72 20.45
N VAL A 303 8.84 -4.24 20.17
CA VAL A 303 7.63 -5.06 20.02
C VAL A 303 7.81 -6.06 18.87
N GLY A 304 8.21 -5.59 17.69
CA GLY A 304 8.44 -6.44 16.52
C GLY A 304 9.57 -7.47 16.74
N SER A 305 10.64 -7.10 17.43
CA SER A 305 11.72 -8.06 17.77
C SER A 305 11.26 -9.16 18.70
N ARG A 306 10.41 -8.85 19.71
CA ARG A 306 9.87 -9.87 20.62
C ARG A 306 8.91 -10.81 19.89
N LEU A 307 8.02 -10.26 19.06
CA LEU A 307 7.09 -11.06 18.25
C LEU A 307 7.82 -11.98 17.26
N MET A 308 8.86 -11.49 16.59
CA MET A 308 9.72 -12.32 15.75
C MET A 308 10.42 -13.42 16.55
N GLN A 309 10.92 -13.11 17.76
CA GLN A 309 11.57 -14.10 18.62
C GLN A 309 10.57 -15.20 19.01
N LEU A 310 9.36 -14.84 19.45
CA LEU A 310 8.29 -15.80 19.77
C LEU A 310 7.94 -16.69 18.57
N LEU A 311 7.79 -16.12 17.37
CA LEU A 311 7.53 -16.89 16.15
C LEU A 311 8.68 -17.86 15.78
N ILE A 312 9.94 -17.47 15.99
CA ILE A 312 11.10 -18.36 15.78
C ILE A 312 11.13 -19.49 16.84
N GLU A 313 10.69 -19.20 18.06
CA GLU A 313 10.65 -20.16 19.19
C GLU A 313 9.46 -21.14 19.09
N THR A 314 8.40 -20.82 18.32
CA THR A 314 7.17 -21.64 18.22
C THR A 314 6.89 -22.25 16.85
N ALA A 315 7.40 -21.69 15.75
CA ALA A 315 7.12 -22.22 14.41
C ALA A 315 8.08 -23.35 14.02
N TYR A 316 7.57 -24.58 14.04
CA TYR A 316 8.26 -25.78 13.55
C TYR A 316 7.60 -26.31 12.27
N ILE A 317 8.37 -27.03 11.46
CA ILE A 317 7.88 -27.78 10.30
C ILE A 317 8.15 -29.27 10.48
N GLN A 318 7.31 -30.08 9.84
CA GLN A 318 7.51 -31.51 9.66
C GLN A 318 7.46 -31.77 8.15
N PRO A 319 8.55 -32.29 7.54
CA PRO A 319 8.53 -32.69 6.13
C PRO A 319 7.42 -33.71 5.83
N PRO A 320 6.78 -33.66 4.65
CA PRO A 320 5.82 -34.68 4.24
C PRO A 320 6.43 -36.08 4.27
N ALA A 321 5.67 -37.08 4.75
CA ALA A 321 6.14 -38.47 4.93
C ALA A 321 6.77 -39.08 3.67
N ASN A 322 6.35 -38.65 2.48
CA ASN A 322 6.87 -39.11 1.18
C ASN A 322 8.37 -38.77 0.94
N LEU A 323 8.99 -37.96 1.79
CA LEU A 323 10.43 -37.64 1.76
C LEU A 323 11.22 -38.35 2.88
N ILE A 324 10.54 -39.13 3.73
CA ILE A 324 11.11 -39.80 4.89
C ILE A 324 11.22 -41.29 4.58
N GLY A 325 12.46 -41.78 4.46
CA GLY A 325 12.73 -43.21 4.61
C GLY A 325 12.54 -43.63 6.07
N ASP A 326 12.11 -44.87 6.29
CA ASP A 326 11.60 -45.49 7.53
C ASP A 326 12.28 -45.06 8.85
N GLY A 327 11.92 -43.87 9.36
CA GLY A 327 12.64 -43.18 10.42
C GLY A 327 11.82 -42.08 11.10
N PRO A 328 12.28 -41.57 12.26
CA PRO A 328 11.51 -40.62 13.08
C PRO A 328 11.33 -39.26 12.37
N PRO A 329 10.23 -38.54 12.65
CA PRO A 329 9.94 -37.26 12.00
C PRO A 329 10.99 -36.19 12.30
N ASP A 330 11.59 -35.62 11.24
CA ASP A 330 12.55 -34.50 11.30
C ASP A 330 11.82 -33.18 11.64
N ILE A 331 11.53 -32.97 12.93
CA ILE A 331 10.94 -31.73 13.42
C ILE A 331 12.02 -30.65 13.51
N ARG A 332 11.93 -29.62 12.65
CA ARG A 332 12.93 -28.54 12.56
C ARG A 332 12.28 -27.16 12.55
N PRO A 333 12.94 -26.10 13.05
CA PRO A 333 12.35 -24.76 13.11
C PRO A 333 12.15 -24.19 11.69
N ALA A 334 10.97 -23.61 11.46
CA ALA A 334 10.56 -23.01 10.19
C ALA A 334 11.41 -21.78 9.81
N PHE A 335 11.93 -21.08 10.83
CA PHE A 335 12.70 -19.85 10.69
C PHE A 335 13.99 -19.93 11.52
N LYS A 336 15.09 -19.41 10.96
CA LYS A 336 16.40 -19.36 11.63
C LYS A 336 16.98 -17.95 11.55
N HIS A 337 17.50 -17.44 12.67
CA HIS A 337 18.27 -16.20 12.69
C HIS A 337 19.74 -16.52 12.40
N THR A 338 20.26 -16.03 11.28
CA THR A 338 21.66 -16.20 10.88
C THR A 338 22.34 -14.85 10.66
N LEU A 339 23.68 -14.84 10.70
CA LEU A 339 24.50 -13.67 10.44
C LEU A 339 25.15 -13.81 9.07
N LYS A 340 24.79 -12.93 8.13
CA LYS A 340 25.43 -12.84 6.82
C LYS A 340 26.49 -11.75 6.81
N THR A 341 27.52 -11.94 5.99
CA THR A 341 28.60 -10.97 5.78
C THR A 341 28.45 -10.36 4.40
N LEU A 342 28.28 -9.04 4.33
CA LEU A 342 28.43 -8.31 3.07
C LEU A 342 29.92 -8.04 2.84
N SER A 343 30.48 -8.63 1.79
CA SER A 343 31.74 -8.22 1.18
C SER A 343 31.44 -7.26 0.05
N SER A 344 31.79 -5.98 0.22
CA SER A 344 31.72 -5.00 -0.87
C SER A 344 33.07 -4.98 -1.58
N GLU A 345 33.11 -5.25 -2.89
CA GLU A 345 34.37 -5.22 -3.66
C GLU A 345 35.01 -3.81 -3.66
N SER A 346 34.22 -2.76 -3.45
CA SER A 346 34.68 -1.36 -3.39
C SER A 346 35.12 -0.88 -2.00
N GLN A 347 34.87 -1.63 -0.92
CA GLN A 347 35.24 -1.26 0.45
C GLN A 347 35.70 -2.47 1.25
N LYS A 348 36.96 -2.42 1.75
CA LYS A 348 37.59 -3.49 2.56
C LYS A 348 36.94 -3.77 3.93
N GLU A 349 35.74 -3.25 4.21
CA GLU A 349 34.99 -3.49 5.45
C GLU A 349 33.97 -4.63 5.29
N THR A 350 34.21 -5.75 5.96
CA THR A 350 33.24 -6.86 6.05
C THR A 350 32.17 -6.56 7.09
N ARG A 351 31.00 -6.09 6.65
CA ARG A 351 29.90 -5.75 7.57
C ARG A 351 28.96 -6.94 7.78
N ARG A 352 28.90 -7.46 9.01
CA ARG A 352 27.95 -8.51 9.42
C ARG A 352 26.58 -7.94 9.74
N TYR A 353 25.52 -8.61 9.31
CA TYR A 353 24.12 -8.24 9.54
C TYR A 353 23.26 -9.47 9.81
N GLY A 354 22.23 -9.31 10.65
CA GLY A 354 21.28 -10.38 10.98
C GLY A 354 20.18 -10.51 9.93
N VAL A 355 19.92 -11.74 9.51
CA VAL A 355 18.79 -12.11 8.65
C VAL A 355 17.97 -13.23 9.31
N ILE A 356 16.67 -13.21 9.06
CA ILE A 356 15.81 -14.38 9.25
C ILE A 356 15.77 -15.11 7.91
N GLU A 357 16.04 -16.41 7.94
CA GLU A 357 15.93 -17.30 6.79
C GLU A 357 14.79 -18.29 7.07
N CYS A 358 13.92 -18.54 6.08
CA CYS A 358 12.93 -19.61 6.17
C CYS A 358 13.47 -20.92 5.61
N ASP A 359 12.87 -22.03 6.04
CA ASP A 359 13.19 -23.35 5.49
C ASP A 359 12.78 -23.46 4.01
N PRO A 360 13.54 -24.22 3.17
CA PRO A 360 13.18 -24.41 1.76
C PRO A 360 11.77 -24.95 1.50
N LEU A 361 11.19 -25.74 2.41
CA LEU A 361 9.79 -26.19 2.29
C LEU A 361 8.80 -25.03 2.44
N VAL A 362 9.08 -24.09 3.35
CA VAL A 362 8.31 -22.86 3.52
C VAL A 362 8.50 -21.98 2.27
N GLN A 363 9.75 -21.79 1.83
CA GLN A 363 10.10 -21.00 0.64
C GLN A 363 9.33 -21.47 -0.62
N ASN A 364 9.36 -22.76 -0.92
CA ASN A 364 8.65 -23.35 -2.07
C ASN A 364 7.13 -23.19 -1.96
N GLY A 365 6.59 -23.11 -0.74
CA GLY A 365 5.17 -22.91 -0.50
C GLY A 365 4.70 -21.45 -0.60
N LEU A 366 5.58 -20.47 -0.33
CA LEU A 366 5.21 -19.04 -0.23
C LEU A 366 4.48 -18.51 -1.48
N GLU A 367 4.89 -18.96 -2.67
CA GLU A 367 4.26 -18.61 -3.95
C GLU A 367 2.77 -18.95 -3.99
N LYS A 368 2.41 -20.18 -3.59
CA LYS A 368 1.02 -20.66 -3.54
C LYS A 368 0.21 -20.02 -2.40
N SER A 369 0.89 -19.40 -1.44
CA SER A 369 0.31 -18.66 -0.32
C SER A 369 0.15 -17.16 -0.59
N ALA A 370 0.76 -16.59 -1.62
CA ALA A 370 0.67 -15.17 -1.96
C ALA A 370 -0.78 -14.67 -2.04
N ARG A 371 -1.68 -15.49 -2.62
CA ARG A 371 -3.13 -15.26 -2.70
C ARG A 371 -3.89 -15.21 -1.36
N HIS A 372 -3.31 -15.72 -0.28
CA HIS A 372 -3.89 -15.74 1.08
C HIS A 372 -3.31 -14.65 1.98
N MET A 373 -2.43 -13.80 1.46
CA MET A 373 -1.83 -12.72 2.23
C MET A 373 -2.84 -11.61 2.50
N VAL A 374 -2.98 -11.22 3.77
CA VAL A 374 -3.78 -10.04 4.15
C VAL A 374 -3.13 -8.78 3.57
N ILE A 375 -3.87 -8.07 2.72
CA ILE A 375 -3.47 -6.79 2.11
C ILE A 375 -4.33 -5.69 2.76
N PRO A 376 -3.80 -4.87 3.69
CA PRO A 376 -4.62 -3.86 4.38
C PRO A 376 -5.05 -2.72 3.44
N TYR A 377 -4.11 -2.17 2.69
CA TYR A 377 -4.33 -1.02 1.79
C TYR A 377 -4.93 -1.47 0.44
N MET A 378 -6.15 -2.00 0.44
CA MET A 378 -6.91 -2.35 -0.78
C MET A 378 -7.41 -1.09 -1.52
N PRO A 379 -7.66 -1.14 -2.85
CA PRO A 379 -8.32 -0.06 -3.55
C PRO A 379 -9.70 0.22 -2.93
N MET A 380 -10.06 1.51 -2.78
CA MET A 380 -11.22 1.90 -1.99
C MET A 380 -12.54 1.73 -2.78
N LEU A 381 -13.57 1.18 -2.14
CA LEU A 381 -14.92 1.03 -2.72
C LEU A 381 -15.73 2.35 -2.75
N VAL A 382 -15.21 3.40 -2.13
CA VAL A 382 -15.80 4.75 -2.09
C VAL A 382 -14.71 5.80 -2.33
N PRO A 383 -15.05 7.01 -2.80
CA PRO A 383 -14.08 8.09 -2.98
C PRO A 383 -13.23 8.31 -1.72
N PRO A 384 -11.90 8.48 -1.86
CA PRO A 384 -11.01 8.73 -0.73
C PRO A 384 -11.36 10.01 0.05
N ILE A 385 -10.87 10.11 1.28
CA ILE A 385 -10.92 11.36 2.06
C ILE A 385 -9.97 12.37 1.42
N ASN A 386 -10.47 13.55 1.10
CA ASN A 386 -9.64 14.64 0.58
C ASN A 386 -8.49 14.98 1.54
N TRP A 387 -7.29 15.15 0.98
CA TRP A 387 -6.14 15.66 1.68
C TRP A 387 -6.39 17.07 2.21
N THR A 388 -6.08 17.28 3.48
CA THR A 388 -6.23 18.56 4.21
C THR A 388 -5.04 18.87 5.13
N GLY A 389 -4.05 17.96 5.19
CA GLY A 389 -2.86 18.05 6.02
C GLY A 389 -1.98 16.81 5.86
N TYR A 390 -0.78 16.82 6.46
CA TYR A 390 0.24 15.77 6.28
C TYR A 390 -0.25 14.34 6.52
N ASP A 391 -1.06 14.14 7.57
CA ASP A 391 -1.61 12.87 8.03
C ASP A 391 -3.16 12.85 7.97
N LYS A 392 -3.74 13.69 7.09
CA LYS A 392 -5.20 13.89 6.99
C LYS A 392 -5.67 13.81 5.53
N GLY A 393 -5.96 12.59 5.07
CA GLY A 393 -6.49 12.30 3.74
C GLY A 393 -6.43 10.80 3.42
N ALA A 394 -6.73 10.44 2.17
CA ALA A 394 -6.76 9.08 1.62
C ALA A 394 -7.75 8.13 2.32
N TYR A 395 -7.28 7.17 3.12
CA TYR A 395 -8.11 6.10 3.66
C TYR A 395 -9.06 6.54 4.78
N LEU A 396 -10.07 5.73 5.10
CA LEU A 396 -11.05 6.08 6.13
C LEU A 396 -10.44 5.97 7.54
N PHE A 397 -9.70 4.91 7.82
CA PHE A 397 -9.08 4.58 9.11
C PHE A 397 -7.60 4.22 8.98
N LEU A 398 -7.17 3.67 7.84
CA LEU A 398 -5.77 3.27 7.67
C LEU A 398 -4.83 4.50 7.68
N PRO A 399 -3.73 4.47 8.45
CA PRO A 399 -2.77 5.56 8.53
C PRO A 399 -2.26 5.99 7.15
N SER A 400 -2.46 7.25 6.84
CA SER A 400 -2.21 7.81 5.51
C SER A 400 -1.35 9.05 5.63
N TYR A 401 -0.25 9.09 4.87
CA TYR A 401 0.69 10.21 4.85
C TYR A 401 0.86 10.75 3.44
N VAL A 402 0.78 12.08 3.30
CA VAL A 402 0.84 12.76 2.00
C VAL A 402 2.20 12.54 1.30
N MET A 403 3.27 12.30 2.06
CA MET A 403 4.63 12.10 1.55
C MET A 403 5.27 10.83 2.12
N ARG A 404 5.86 10.03 1.25
CA ARG A 404 6.67 8.83 1.56
C ARG A 404 8.03 9.26 2.11
N VAL A 405 8.29 9.00 3.40
CA VAL A 405 9.52 9.42 4.09
C VAL A 405 10.37 8.22 4.51
N HIS A 406 11.55 8.11 3.91
CA HIS A 406 12.53 7.04 4.19
C HIS A 406 13.41 7.41 5.41
N GLY A 407 12.81 7.46 6.60
CA GLY A 407 13.50 7.78 7.87
C GLY A 407 13.91 9.26 8.06
N ALA A 408 13.88 10.08 7.01
CA ALA A 408 14.27 11.49 7.05
C ALA A 408 13.27 12.39 7.79
N LYS A 409 13.36 12.44 9.14
CA LYS A 409 12.48 13.25 9.99
C LYS A 409 12.37 14.72 9.52
N GLN A 410 13.46 15.32 9.06
CA GLN A 410 13.46 16.72 8.57
C GLN A 410 12.46 16.96 7.42
N GLN A 411 12.30 16.01 6.50
CA GLN A 411 11.34 16.12 5.39
C GLN A 411 9.90 16.13 5.92
N ARG A 412 9.58 15.23 6.86
CA ARG A 412 8.29 15.18 7.56
C ARG A 412 7.98 16.50 8.26
N GLU A 413 8.92 17.01 9.06
CA GLU A 413 8.73 18.28 9.78
C GLU A 413 8.67 19.49 8.84
N ALA A 414 9.27 19.45 7.65
CA ALA A 414 9.16 20.52 6.66
C ALA A 414 7.73 20.61 6.11
N VAL A 415 7.15 19.49 5.65
CA VAL A 415 5.76 19.46 5.15
C VAL A 415 4.75 19.77 6.26
N LYS A 416 5.00 19.32 7.50
CA LYS A 416 4.14 19.69 8.66
C LYS A 416 4.17 21.17 9.04
N ARG A 417 5.26 21.89 8.74
CA ARG A 417 5.42 23.33 9.02
C ARG A 417 5.07 24.24 7.84
N ALA A 418 4.90 23.69 6.64
CA ALA A 418 4.52 24.48 5.47
C ALA A 418 3.12 25.08 5.65
N PRO A 419 2.89 26.37 5.29
CA PRO A 419 1.57 26.97 5.32
C PRO A 419 0.58 26.18 4.47
N LYS A 420 -0.63 25.92 4.99
CA LYS A 420 -1.64 25.11 4.29
C LYS A 420 -1.96 25.65 2.88
N SER A 421 -2.05 26.96 2.73
CA SER A 421 -2.29 27.63 1.45
C SER A 421 -1.25 27.35 0.36
N GLN A 422 -0.01 26.99 0.72
CA GLN A 422 1.02 26.54 -0.23
C GLN A 422 0.87 25.07 -0.63
N LEU A 423 0.17 24.27 0.19
CA LEU A 423 -0.09 22.85 -0.05
C LEU A 423 -1.46 22.58 -0.67
N ASP A 424 -2.42 23.51 -0.59
CA ASP A 424 -3.77 23.32 -1.11
C ASP A 424 -3.81 22.90 -2.61
N PRO A 425 -3.01 23.48 -3.54
CA PRO A 425 -2.95 22.99 -4.93
C PRO A 425 -2.40 21.56 -5.06
N VAL A 426 -1.49 21.17 -4.17
CA VAL A 426 -0.91 19.82 -4.11
C VAL A 426 -1.95 18.83 -3.60
N PHE A 427 -2.73 19.21 -2.59
CA PHE A 427 -3.85 18.43 -2.10
C PHE A 427 -4.94 18.29 -3.16
N GLU A 428 -5.29 19.36 -3.88
CA GLU A 428 -6.26 19.34 -4.98
C GLU A 428 -5.87 18.39 -6.12
N ALA A 429 -4.60 18.41 -6.54
CA ALA A 429 -4.07 17.47 -7.53
C ALA A 429 -4.18 16.01 -7.04
N LEU A 430 -3.77 15.72 -5.79
CA LEU A 430 -3.89 14.39 -5.21
C LEU A 430 -5.34 13.92 -5.02
N ASN A 431 -6.26 14.84 -4.71
CA ASN A 431 -7.69 14.56 -4.57
C ASN A 431 -8.32 14.27 -5.93
N THR A 432 -7.93 15.01 -6.97
CA THR A 432 -8.36 14.77 -8.35
C THR A 432 -7.92 13.37 -8.82
N LEU A 433 -6.63 13.03 -8.68
CA LEU A 433 -6.11 11.69 -8.98
C LEU A 433 -6.78 10.59 -8.13
N GLY A 434 -7.10 10.89 -6.86
CA GLY A 434 -7.78 9.98 -5.95
C GLY A 434 -9.26 9.76 -6.26
N SER A 435 -9.92 10.75 -6.87
CA SER A 435 -11.34 10.72 -7.23
C SER A 435 -11.64 10.00 -8.55
N THR A 436 -10.62 9.72 -9.36
CA THR A 436 -10.77 8.93 -10.60
C THR A 436 -11.19 7.49 -10.28
N LYS A 437 -12.34 7.07 -10.82
CA LYS A 437 -12.93 5.74 -10.59
C LYS A 437 -12.47 4.74 -11.65
N TRP A 438 -11.89 3.64 -11.21
CA TRP A 438 -11.36 2.54 -12.04
C TRP A 438 -12.24 1.30 -11.93
N ARG A 439 -12.18 0.40 -12.91
CA ARG A 439 -12.74 -0.96 -12.83
C ARG A 439 -11.79 -1.97 -13.47
N VAL A 440 -12.08 -3.25 -13.27
CA VAL A 440 -11.34 -4.36 -13.88
C VAL A 440 -11.92 -4.68 -15.27
N ASN A 441 -11.09 -4.68 -16.30
CA ASN A 441 -11.42 -5.24 -17.60
C ASN A 441 -11.50 -6.77 -17.49
N LYS A 442 -12.74 -7.31 -17.44
CA LYS A 442 -12.97 -8.74 -17.24
C LYS A 442 -12.50 -9.60 -18.41
N ARG A 443 -12.48 -9.08 -19.64
CA ARG A 443 -12.04 -9.81 -20.85
C ARG A 443 -10.53 -10.07 -20.77
N VAL A 444 -9.74 -9.02 -20.55
CA VAL A 444 -8.28 -9.12 -20.42
C VAL A 444 -7.87 -9.93 -19.19
N LEU A 445 -8.54 -9.74 -18.04
CA LEU A 445 -8.28 -10.57 -16.85
C LEU A 445 -8.53 -12.06 -17.12
N CYS A 446 -9.58 -12.42 -17.88
CA CYS A 446 -9.85 -13.81 -18.22
C CYS A 446 -8.73 -14.44 -19.07
N VAL A 447 -8.23 -13.71 -20.08
CA VAL A 447 -7.10 -14.16 -20.91
C VAL A 447 -5.84 -14.34 -20.07
N ILE A 448 -5.54 -13.40 -19.17
CA ILE A 448 -4.39 -13.48 -18.26
C ILE A 448 -4.52 -14.68 -17.31
N ASP A 449 -5.70 -14.89 -16.70
CA ASP A 449 -5.96 -16.04 -15.83
C ASP A 449 -5.77 -17.38 -16.57
N GLN A 450 -6.15 -17.47 -17.85
CA GLN A 450 -5.93 -18.66 -18.68
C GLN A 450 -4.45 -18.89 -19.02
N ILE A 451 -3.73 -17.85 -19.46
CA ILE A 451 -2.27 -17.94 -19.71
C ILE A 451 -1.55 -18.37 -18.43
N TRP A 452 -1.93 -17.79 -17.29
CA TRP A 452 -1.35 -18.11 -16.00
C TRP A 452 -1.66 -19.54 -15.56
N ALA A 453 -2.91 -20.01 -15.72
CA ALA A 453 -3.28 -21.40 -15.47
C ALA A 453 -2.43 -22.38 -16.29
N ASN A 454 -2.15 -22.05 -17.56
CA ASN A 454 -1.39 -22.87 -18.52
C ASN A 454 0.15 -22.78 -18.37
N GLY A 455 0.66 -22.13 -17.33
CA GLY A 455 2.09 -22.11 -16.98
C GLY A 455 2.83 -20.80 -17.23
N GLY A 456 2.15 -19.75 -17.69
CA GLY A 456 2.80 -18.47 -18.03
C GLY A 456 3.55 -18.52 -19.37
N ARG A 457 4.72 -17.87 -19.45
CA ARG A 457 5.64 -17.81 -20.62
C ARG A 457 5.11 -17.06 -21.85
N LEU A 458 4.03 -16.29 -21.73
CA LEU A 458 3.42 -15.53 -22.83
C LEU A 458 3.15 -14.10 -22.38
N ALA A 459 3.31 -13.12 -23.29
CA ALA A 459 3.15 -11.69 -22.99
C ALA A 459 3.91 -11.25 -21.71
N ASP A 460 5.21 -11.54 -21.68
CA ASP A 460 6.14 -11.29 -20.55
C ASP A 460 5.73 -11.84 -19.18
N LEU A 461 4.72 -12.72 -19.11
CA LEU A 461 4.45 -13.49 -17.91
C LEU A 461 5.55 -14.53 -17.68
N VAL A 462 6.16 -14.44 -16.50
CA VAL A 462 7.16 -15.39 -16.04
C VAL A 462 6.69 -16.83 -16.16
N ASP A 463 7.63 -17.73 -16.45
CA ASP A 463 7.42 -19.16 -16.39
C ASP A 463 7.07 -19.61 -14.96
N ARG A 464 6.03 -20.45 -14.83
CA ARG A 464 5.62 -21.01 -13.53
C ARG A 464 6.56 -22.11 -13.03
N GLU A 465 7.46 -22.62 -13.88
CA GLU A 465 8.43 -23.64 -13.53
C GLU A 465 9.84 -23.09 -13.28
N ASN A 466 10.58 -23.80 -12.42
CA ASN A 466 12.00 -23.56 -12.17
C ASN A 466 12.84 -24.16 -13.31
N VAL A 467 13.89 -23.47 -13.72
CA VAL A 467 14.97 -24.06 -14.54
C VAL A 467 15.63 -25.18 -13.75
N PRO A 468 15.78 -26.40 -14.31
CA PRO A 468 16.42 -27.51 -13.62
C PRO A 468 17.89 -27.22 -13.32
N GLU A 469 18.34 -27.54 -12.10
CA GLU A 469 19.76 -27.41 -11.75
C GLU A 469 20.61 -28.38 -12.58
N PRO A 470 21.78 -27.94 -13.10
CA PRO A 470 22.65 -28.81 -13.87
C PRO A 470 23.21 -29.91 -12.95
N LYS A 471 23.17 -31.17 -13.43
CA LYS A 471 23.78 -32.31 -12.73
C LYS A 471 25.25 -32.02 -12.43
N GLU A 472 25.71 -32.45 -11.25
CA GLU A 472 27.12 -32.40 -10.88
C GLU A 472 27.93 -33.28 -11.85
N PRO A 473 29.03 -32.78 -12.44
CA PRO A 473 29.83 -33.56 -13.37
C PRO A 473 30.64 -34.61 -12.59
N ASP A 474 30.65 -35.85 -13.08
CA ASP A 474 31.49 -36.92 -12.55
C ASP A 474 32.93 -36.77 -13.07
N THR A 475 33.62 -35.76 -12.54
CA THR A 475 34.95 -35.33 -12.95
C THR A 475 35.73 -34.84 -11.74
N LYS A 476 37.06 -35.00 -11.79
CA LYS A 476 37.98 -34.40 -10.80
C LYS A 476 38.61 -33.10 -11.29
N ASP A 477 38.30 -32.65 -12.51
CA ASP A 477 38.81 -31.39 -13.03
C ASP A 477 38.20 -30.20 -12.27
N GLU A 478 39.06 -29.43 -11.60
CA GLU A 478 38.68 -28.21 -10.92
C GLU A 478 38.06 -27.17 -11.86
N ALA A 479 38.46 -27.12 -13.13
CA ALA A 479 37.93 -26.15 -14.08
C ALA A 479 36.48 -26.49 -14.47
N GLU A 480 36.18 -27.76 -14.76
CA GLU A 480 34.81 -28.26 -14.96
C GLU A 480 33.94 -28.09 -13.70
N ILE A 481 34.42 -28.48 -12.51
CA ILE A 481 33.69 -28.29 -11.25
C ILE A 481 33.40 -26.79 -11.00
N ARG A 482 34.37 -25.91 -11.30
CA ARG A 482 34.20 -24.45 -11.17
C ARG A 482 33.17 -23.92 -12.16
N LYS A 483 33.22 -24.36 -13.43
CA LYS A 483 32.24 -24.02 -14.48
C LYS A 483 30.83 -24.49 -14.12
N TRP A 484 30.69 -25.70 -13.56
CA TRP A 484 29.44 -26.21 -13.01
C TRP A 484 28.93 -25.35 -11.86
N LYS A 485 29.77 -25.01 -10.86
CA LYS A 485 29.41 -24.13 -9.74
C LYS A 485 28.91 -22.76 -10.20
N TRP A 486 29.53 -22.17 -11.24
CA TRP A 486 29.03 -20.94 -11.87
C TRP A 486 27.66 -21.13 -12.53
N LYS A 487 27.45 -22.25 -13.25
CA LYS A 487 26.15 -22.57 -13.88
C LYS A 487 25.05 -22.79 -12.84
N VAL A 488 25.31 -23.54 -11.77
CA VAL A 488 24.40 -23.70 -10.62
C VAL A 488 24.05 -22.36 -9.99
N LYS A 489 25.05 -21.48 -9.77
CA LYS A 489 24.83 -20.14 -9.21
C LYS A 489 23.94 -19.28 -10.13
N ALA A 490 24.13 -19.35 -11.45
CA ALA A 490 23.30 -18.65 -12.42
C ALA A 490 21.84 -19.17 -12.40
N VAL A 491 21.64 -20.49 -12.46
CA VAL A 491 20.31 -21.12 -12.41
C VAL A 491 19.60 -20.81 -11.08
N LYS A 492 20.30 -20.84 -9.94
CA LYS A 492 19.74 -20.44 -8.64
C LYS A 492 19.35 -18.96 -8.59
N LYS A 493 20.12 -18.08 -9.23
CA LYS A 493 19.76 -16.66 -9.35
C LYS A 493 18.47 -16.52 -10.18
N GLU A 494 18.41 -17.15 -11.35
CA GLU A 494 17.23 -17.09 -12.23
C GLU A 494 15.97 -17.64 -11.56
N ASN A 495 16.04 -18.80 -10.89
CA ASN A 495 14.90 -19.39 -10.18
C ASN A 495 14.39 -18.50 -9.04
N ASN A 496 15.29 -17.78 -8.34
CA ASN A 496 14.91 -16.81 -7.32
C ASN A 496 14.22 -15.57 -7.93
N GLU A 497 14.72 -15.07 -9.07
CA GLU A 497 14.11 -13.97 -9.80
C GLU A 497 12.71 -14.37 -10.32
N ARG A 498 12.59 -15.55 -10.94
CA ARG A 498 11.31 -16.15 -11.36
C ARG A 498 10.33 -16.28 -10.19
N HIS A 499 10.77 -16.81 -9.05
CA HIS A 499 9.90 -16.94 -7.86
C HIS A 499 9.39 -15.59 -7.34
N SER A 500 10.23 -14.56 -7.31
CA SER A 500 9.78 -13.22 -6.93
C SER A 500 8.73 -12.65 -7.89
N GLN A 501 8.89 -12.88 -9.20
CA GLN A 501 7.93 -12.45 -10.21
C GLN A 501 6.60 -13.21 -10.09
N ARG A 502 6.64 -14.53 -9.83
CA ARG A 502 5.45 -15.35 -9.60
C ARG A 502 4.65 -14.88 -8.38
N CYS A 503 5.34 -14.58 -7.27
CA CYS A 503 4.71 -13.99 -6.07
C CYS A 503 4.04 -12.63 -6.35
N ASP A 504 4.69 -11.74 -7.11
CA ASP A 504 4.14 -10.43 -7.48
C ASP A 504 2.91 -10.55 -8.39
N ILE A 505 2.94 -11.44 -9.39
CA ILE A 505 1.81 -11.72 -10.27
C ILE A 505 0.62 -12.29 -9.49
N GLU A 506 0.82 -13.27 -8.60
CA GLU A 506 -0.28 -13.79 -7.77
C GLU A 506 -0.88 -12.74 -6.83
N LEU A 507 -0.09 -11.81 -6.28
CA LEU A 507 -0.61 -10.69 -5.49
C LEU A 507 -1.45 -9.73 -6.34
N LYS A 508 -0.98 -9.38 -7.55
CA LYS A 508 -1.73 -8.55 -8.51
C LYS A 508 -3.05 -9.21 -8.92
N LEU A 509 -3.02 -10.50 -9.26
CA LEU A 509 -4.20 -11.27 -9.67
C LEU A 509 -5.15 -11.51 -8.49
N ALA A 510 -4.66 -11.72 -7.26
CA ALA A 510 -5.52 -11.82 -6.08
C ALA A 510 -6.33 -10.52 -5.86
N VAL A 511 -5.71 -9.35 -6.03
CA VAL A 511 -6.41 -8.06 -5.98
C VAL A 511 -7.38 -7.94 -7.15
N ALA A 512 -6.96 -8.24 -8.39
CA ALA A 512 -7.82 -8.15 -9.57
C ALA A 512 -9.07 -9.03 -9.42
N ARG A 513 -8.90 -10.30 -9.03
CA ARG A 513 -9.98 -11.27 -8.80
C ARG A 513 -10.92 -10.85 -7.67
N LYS A 514 -10.42 -10.19 -6.62
CA LYS A 514 -11.24 -9.65 -5.50
C LYS A 514 -12.02 -8.39 -5.89
N MET A 515 -11.49 -7.56 -6.79
CA MET A 515 -12.13 -6.31 -7.23
C MET A 515 -12.97 -6.47 -8.51
N LYS A 516 -12.92 -7.63 -9.18
CA LYS A 516 -13.51 -7.83 -10.53
C LYS A 516 -15.02 -7.58 -10.60
N ASP A 517 -15.75 -7.82 -9.52
CA ASP A 517 -17.21 -7.70 -9.48
C ASP A 517 -17.70 -6.39 -8.82
N GLU A 518 -16.77 -5.51 -8.43
CA GLU A 518 -17.09 -4.14 -8.07
C GLU A 518 -17.29 -3.29 -9.33
N GLU A 519 -18.35 -2.49 -9.38
CA GLU A 519 -18.61 -1.58 -10.51
C GLU A 519 -17.51 -0.54 -10.71
N GLY A 520 -16.80 -0.21 -9.63
CA GLY A 520 -15.53 0.50 -9.68
C GLY A 520 -15.05 0.94 -8.31
N PHE A 521 -13.77 1.26 -8.25
CA PHE A 521 -12.98 1.53 -7.05
C PHE A 521 -11.99 2.68 -7.30
N TYR A 522 -11.37 3.15 -6.23
CA TYR A 522 -10.55 4.36 -6.22
C TYR A 522 -9.15 4.08 -5.68
N TYR A 523 -8.16 4.79 -6.23
CA TYR A 523 -6.78 4.74 -5.76
C TYR A 523 -6.42 6.04 -5.04
N PRO A 524 -6.40 6.09 -3.70
CA PRO A 524 -5.80 7.22 -3.00
C PRO A 524 -4.32 7.37 -3.40
N HIS A 525 -3.88 8.60 -3.64
CA HIS A 525 -2.50 8.93 -4.03
C HIS A 525 -1.74 9.62 -2.90
N ASN A 526 -0.42 9.43 -2.88
CA ASN A 526 0.54 10.17 -2.07
C ASN A 526 1.81 10.51 -2.89
N LEU A 527 2.77 11.20 -2.29
CA LEU A 527 3.94 11.75 -2.98
C LEU A 527 5.26 11.08 -2.57
N ASP A 528 6.27 11.10 -3.44
CA ASP A 528 7.67 11.02 -2.99
C ASP A 528 8.20 12.38 -2.50
N PHE A 529 9.44 12.41 -2.02
CA PHE A 529 10.09 13.64 -1.53
C PHE A 529 10.32 14.73 -2.61
N ARG A 530 10.07 14.42 -3.88
CA ARG A 530 10.19 15.34 -5.03
C ARG A 530 8.83 15.86 -5.48
N GLY A 531 7.73 15.38 -4.90
CA GLY A 531 6.37 15.74 -5.30
C GLY A 531 5.81 14.91 -6.46
N ARG A 532 6.40 13.75 -6.81
CA ARG A 532 5.78 12.83 -7.78
C ARG A 532 4.66 12.03 -7.11
N ALA A 533 3.50 11.94 -7.74
CA ALA A 533 2.35 11.21 -7.23
C ALA A 533 2.43 9.69 -7.52
N TYR A 534 1.95 8.89 -6.57
CA TYR A 534 1.91 7.43 -6.63
C TYR A 534 0.64 6.91 -5.94
N PRO A 535 -0.07 5.93 -6.53
CA PRO A 535 -1.11 5.17 -5.83
C PRO A 535 -0.58 4.55 -4.53
N MET A 536 -1.38 4.59 -3.47
CA MET A 536 -1.03 4.01 -2.17
C MET A 536 -1.16 2.47 -2.15
N HIS A 537 -2.02 1.90 -2.99
CA HIS A 537 -2.11 0.44 -3.15
C HIS A 537 -0.90 -0.08 -3.95
N PRO A 538 -0.06 -1.00 -3.40
CA PRO A 538 1.23 -1.31 -3.99
C PRO A 538 1.23 -2.28 -5.18
N TYR A 539 0.23 -3.18 -5.30
CA TYR A 539 0.29 -4.32 -6.24
C TYR A 539 -0.42 -4.02 -7.57
N LEU A 540 -1.76 -4.00 -7.57
CA LEU A 540 -2.55 -3.69 -8.76
C LEU A 540 -2.89 -2.20 -8.79
N ASN A 541 -2.18 -1.42 -9.61
CA ASN A 541 -2.47 -0.01 -9.86
C ASN A 541 -1.98 0.40 -11.27
N HIS A 542 -2.47 1.52 -11.79
CA HIS A 542 -2.21 1.98 -13.16
C HIS A 542 -0.76 2.47 -13.42
N LEU A 543 0.06 2.66 -12.38
CA LEU A 543 1.51 2.90 -12.52
C LEU A 543 2.32 1.59 -12.66
N GLY A 544 1.67 0.43 -12.54
CA GLY A 544 2.31 -0.89 -12.65
C GLY A 544 2.78 -1.27 -14.05
N SER A 545 3.14 -2.55 -14.18
CA SER A 545 3.51 -3.23 -15.44
C SER A 545 2.34 -3.29 -16.42
N ASP A 546 2.60 -3.67 -17.68
CA ASP A 546 1.58 -3.86 -18.73
C ASP A 546 0.37 -4.69 -18.24
N LEU A 547 0.58 -5.83 -17.57
CA LEU A 547 -0.48 -6.61 -16.91
C LEU A 547 -1.40 -5.76 -16.02
N CYS A 548 -0.85 -4.82 -15.23
CA CYS A 548 -1.67 -3.97 -14.36
C CYS A 548 -2.47 -2.94 -15.17
N ARG A 549 -1.93 -2.44 -16.28
CA ARG A 549 -2.59 -1.44 -17.13
C ARG A 549 -3.65 -2.08 -18.02
N GLY A 550 -3.36 -3.21 -18.66
CA GLY A 550 -4.34 -3.96 -19.46
C GLY A 550 -5.53 -4.48 -18.65
N ILE A 551 -5.35 -4.75 -17.35
CA ILE A 551 -6.44 -5.12 -16.43
C ILE A 551 -7.30 -3.91 -16.00
N LEU A 552 -6.78 -2.67 -16.06
CA LEU A 552 -7.43 -1.49 -15.47
C LEU A 552 -7.97 -0.51 -16.51
N GLU A 553 -9.26 -0.24 -16.43
CA GLU A 553 -9.95 0.74 -17.29
C GLU A 553 -10.80 1.69 -16.45
N PHE A 554 -11.27 2.80 -17.04
CA PHE A 554 -12.12 3.74 -16.31
C PHE A 554 -13.49 3.13 -16.01
N SER A 555 -13.99 3.27 -14.79
CA SER A 555 -15.36 2.83 -14.42
C SER A 555 -16.41 3.65 -15.16
N GLU A 556 -16.15 4.95 -15.33
CA GLU A 556 -16.98 5.90 -16.07
C GLU A 556 -16.52 6.00 -17.51
N GLY A 557 -17.31 5.49 -18.45
CA GLY A 557 -17.02 5.55 -19.87
C GLY A 557 -17.48 6.86 -20.51
N ARG A 558 -16.95 7.16 -21.70
CA ARG A 558 -17.31 8.34 -22.51
C ARG A 558 -17.60 7.92 -23.96
N PRO A 559 -18.56 8.56 -24.65
CA PRO A 559 -18.72 8.34 -26.09
C PRO A 559 -17.44 8.78 -26.81
N LEU A 560 -16.97 7.97 -27.78
CA LEU A 560 -15.75 8.26 -28.52
C LEU A 560 -15.85 9.59 -29.30
N GLY A 561 -16.98 9.84 -29.97
CA GLY A 561 -17.08 10.86 -31.01
C GLY A 561 -16.10 10.62 -32.16
N LYS A 562 -16.01 11.60 -33.08
CA LYS A 562 -15.09 11.55 -34.22
C LYS A 562 -13.63 11.48 -33.81
N SER A 563 -13.23 12.36 -32.88
CA SER A 563 -11.84 12.45 -32.43
C SER A 563 -11.42 11.25 -31.58
N GLY A 564 -12.29 10.73 -30.71
CA GLY A 564 -11.95 9.57 -29.86
C GLY A 564 -11.71 8.30 -30.64
N LEU A 565 -12.43 8.07 -31.75
CA LEU A 565 -12.16 6.91 -32.61
C LEU A 565 -10.76 7.01 -33.26
N CYS A 566 -10.39 8.18 -33.77
CA CYS A 566 -9.03 8.41 -34.30
C CYS A 566 -7.96 8.25 -33.21
N TRP A 567 -8.21 8.79 -32.01
CA TRP A 567 -7.29 8.64 -30.87
C TRP A 567 -7.16 7.20 -30.38
N LEU A 568 -8.21 6.38 -30.47
CA LEU A 568 -8.16 4.96 -30.14
C LEU A 568 -7.29 4.18 -31.13
N LYS A 569 -7.35 4.52 -32.43
CA LYS A 569 -6.46 3.96 -33.46
C LYS A 569 -5.00 4.37 -33.22
N ILE A 570 -4.74 5.67 -33.04
CA ILE A 570 -3.41 6.20 -32.66
C ILE A 570 -2.88 5.51 -31.39
N HIS A 571 -3.73 5.29 -30.38
CA HIS A 571 -3.34 4.64 -29.13
C HIS A 571 -2.93 3.18 -29.33
N LEU A 572 -3.68 2.42 -30.13
CA LEU A 572 -3.34 1.03 -30.48
C LEU A 572 -1.97 0.96 -31.19
N ALA A 573 -1.75 1.84 -32.17
CA ALA A 573 -0.46 1.98 -32.85
C ALA A 573 0.70 2.38 -31.92
N ASN A 574 0.45 3.23 -30.91
CA ASN A 574 1.45 3.59 -29.89
C ASN A 574 1.82 2.39 -29.01
N LEU A 575 0.84 1.56 -28.62
CA LEU A 575 1.06 0.36 -27.79
C LEU A 575 1.77 -0.76 -28.57
N TYR A 576 1.54 -0.83 -29.89
CA TYR A 576 2.28 -1.75 -30.75
C TYR A 576 3.77 -1.37 -30.86
N ALA A 577 4.06 -0.07 -30.87
CA ALA A 577 5.40 0.50 -30.90
C ALA A 577 6.26 -0.02 -32.07
N GLY A 578 7.49 -0.48 -31.81
CA GLY A 578 8.38 -1.02 -32.85
C GLY A 578 8.81 0.00 -33.93
N GLY A 579 8.64 1.30 -33.69
CA GLY A 579 8.84 2.37 -34.68
C GLY A 579 7.55 2.94 -35.26
N VAL A 580 6.40 2.27 -35.09
CA VAL A 580 5.08 2.80 -35.44
C VAL A 580 4.74 4.02 -34.57
N ASP A 581 5.16 4.00 -33.31
CA ASP A 581 5.10 5.10 -32.33
C ASP A 581 5.85 6.39 -32.77
N LYS A 582 6.66 6.31 -33.83
CA LYS A 582 7.47 7.41 -34.37
C LYS A 582 6.91 7.98 -35.67
N LEU A 583 5.90 7.34 -36.26
CA LEU A 583 5.19 7.83 -37.45
C LEU A 583 4.37 9.09 -37.13
N SER A 584 3.93 9.81 -38.15
CA SER A 584 2.88 10.83 -38.01
C SER A 584 1.58 10.21 -37.45
N TYR A 585 0.68 11.03 -36.92
CA TYR A 585 -0.63 10.52 -36.47
C TYR A 585 -1.42 9.85 -37.60
N ASP A 586 -1.33 10.38 -38.82
CA ASP A 586 -1.96 9.78 -40.00
C ASP A 586 -1.36 8.39 -40.31
N GLY A 587 -0.03 8.24 -40.27
CA GLY A 587 0.64 6.95 -40.47
C GLY A 587 0.34 5.92 -39.38
N ARG A 588 0.06 6.37 -38.15
CA ARG A 588 -0.42 5.51 -37.04
C ARG A 588 -1.85 5.04 -37.26
N ILE A 589 -2.72 5.91 -37.77
CA ILE A 589 -4.08 5.55 -38.17
C ILE A 589 -4.02 4.54 -39.33
N GLU A 590 -3.28 4.84 -40.40
CA GLU A 590 -3.09 3.95 -41.55
C GLU A 590 -2.54 2.57 -41.14
N PHE A 591 -1.54 2.51 -40.26
CA PHE A 591 -1.07 1.26 -39.67
C PHE A 591 -2.21 0.45 -39.02
N THR A 592 -3.12 1.12 -38.32
CA THR A 592 -4.25 0.48 -37.63
C THR A 592 -5.32 -0.01 -38.61
N GLU A 593 -5.64 0.80 -39.63
CA GLU A 593 -6.59 0.42 -40.70
C GLU A 593 -6.08 -0.78 -41.51
N ASN A 594 -4.77 -0.86 -41.75
CA ASN A 594 -4.15 -1.96 -42.49
C ASN A 594 -4.10 -3.29 -41.72
N HIS A 595 -4.35 -3.29 -40.40
CA HIS A 595 -4.34 -4.48 -39.54
C HIS A 595 -5.70 -4.80 -38.90
N LEU A 596 -6.81 -4.27 -39.43
CA LEU A 596 -8.15 -4.48 -38.87
C LEU A 596 -8.52 -5.96 -38.70
N ASP A 597 -8.16 -6.82 -39.65
CA ASP A 597 -8.41 -8.27 -39.55
C ASP A 597 -7.66 -8.93 -38.38
N ASP A 598 -6.42 -8.49 -38.12
CA ASP A 598 -5.59 -8.99 -37.01
C ASP A 598 -6.07 -8.44 -35.65
N ILE A 599 -6.62 -7.22 -35.65
CA ILE A 599 -7.26 -6.58 -34.49
C ILE A 599 -8.55 -7.31 -34.12
N PHE A 600 -9.42 -7.61 -35.10
CA PHE A 600 -10.65 -8.37 -34.89
C PHE A 600 -10.35 -9.80 -34.42
N ASP A 601 -9.40 -10.50 -35.05
CA ASP A 601 -8.99 -11.84 -34.63
C ASP A 601 -8.40 -11.84 -33.20
N SER A 602 -7.58 -10.85 -32.85
CA SER A 602 -7.03 -10.69 -31.50
C SER A 602 -8.12 -10.43 -30.45
N ALA A 603 -9.18 -9.69 -30.80
CA ALA A 603 -10.29 -9.39 -29.89
C ALA A 603 -11.24 -10.59 -29.67
N ASP A 604 -11.45 -11.42 -30.69
CA ASP A 604 -12.39 -12.55 -30.65
C ASP A 604 -11.74 -13.87 -30.19
N ARG A 605 -10.50 -14.11 -30.61
CA ARG A 605 -9.75 -15.36 -30.38
C ARG A 605 -8.35 -15.07 -29.83
N PRO A 606 -8.24 -14.41 -28.66
CA PRO A 606 -6.97 -13.92 -28.14
C PRO A 606 -5.91 -15.01 -27.95
N LEU A 607 -6.31 -16.27 -27.72
CA LEU A 607 -5.40 -17.40 -27.52
C LEU A 607 -5.47 -18.44 -28.66
N GLU A 608 -6.54 -18.49 -29.45
CA GLU A 608 -6.76 -19.49 -30.49
C GLU A 608 -6.50 -18.96 -31.91
N GLY A 609 -6.45 -17.63 -32.09
CA GLY A 609 -6.19 -16.95 -33.35
C GLY A 609 -4.70 -16.81 -33.68
N LYS A 610 -4.39 -15.84 -34.54
CA LYS A 610 -3.03 -15.44 -34.95
C LYS A 610 -2.21 -14.86 -33.78
N ARG A 611 -2.87 -14.39 -32.73
CA ARG A 611 -2.28 -13.74 -31.54
C ARG A 611 -1.38 -12.53 -31.87
N TRP A 612 -1.78 -11.74 -32.88
CA TRP A 612 -1.01 -10.58 -33.36
C TRP A 612 -0.64 -9.58 -32.23
N TRP A 613 -1.55 -9.38 -31.27
CA TRP A 613 -1.34 -8.56 -30.07
C TRP A 613 -0.10 -8.93 -29.23
N LEU A 614 0.46 -10.14 -29.36
CA LEU A 614 1.70 -10.55 -28.69
C LEU A 614 2.97 -9.93 -29.28
N GLN A 615 2.88 -9.32 -30.46
CA GLN A 615 4.02 -8.68 -31.14
C GLN A 615 4.21 -7.22 -30.72
N ALA A 616 3.26 -6.66 -29.96
CA ALA A 616 3.32 -5.32 -29.40
C ALA A 616 4.34 -5.22 -28.24
N GLU A 617 4.88 -4.02 -27.98
CA GLU A 617 5.73 -3.75 -26.81
C GLU A 617 4.94 -3.78 -25.49
N ASP A 618 3.65 -3.42 -25.52
CA ASP A 618 2.71 -3.52 -24.39
C ASP A 618 1.54 -4.49 -24.75
N PRO A 619 1.72 -5.83 -24.67
CA PRO A 619 0.74 -6.79 -25.20
C PRO A 619 -0.66 -6.74 -24.57
N PHE A 620 -0.78 -6.68 -23.24
CA PHE A 620 -2.10 -6.71 -22.59
C PHE A 620 -2.86 -5.40 -22.77
N GLN A 621 -2.19 -4.25 -22.77
CA GLN A 621 -2.80 -2.99 -23.19
C GLN A 621 -3.19 -3.03 -24.69
N CYS A 622 -2.35 -3.58 -25.57
CA CYS A 622 -2.66 -3.74 -26.99
C CYS A 622 -3.91 -4.61 -27.20
N LEU A 623 -4.03 -5.74 -26.49
CA LEU A 623 -5.22 -6.60 -26.51
C LEU A 623 -6.48 -5.87 -25.99
N ALA A 624 -6.34 -5.06 -24.94
CA ALA A 624 -7.42 -4.23 -24.42
C ALA A 624 -7.89 -3.20 -25.47
N ALA A 625 -6.95 -2.54 -26.15
CA ALA A 625 -7.24 -1.59 -27.23
C ALA A 625 -7.86 -2.28 -28.46
N CYS A 626 -7.35 -3.44 -28.88
CA CYS A 626 -7.93 -4.24 -29.96
C CYS A 626 -9.39 -4.62 -29.66
N THR A 627 -9.64 -5.03 -28.42
CA THR A 627 -10.98 -5.37 -27.92
C THR A 627 -11.93 -4.18 -28.04
N ASN A 628 -11.55 -3.02 -27.50
CA ASN A 628 -12.44 -1.86 -27.49
C ASN A 628 -12.62 -1.22 -28.88
N LEU A 629 -11.58 -1.24 -29.72
CA LEU A 629 -11.69 -0.78 -31.11
C LEU A 629 -12.60 -1.72 -31.93
N SER A 630 -12.51 -3.04 -31.71
CA SER A 630 -13.39 -4.01 -32.35
C SER A 630 -14.86 -3.81 -31.96
N GLU A 631 -15.15 -3.56 -30.68
CA GLU A 631 -16.49 -3.20 -30.19
C GLU A 631 -17.01 -1.93 -30.87
N ALA A 632 -16.17 -0.90 -30.99
CA ALA A 632 -16.54 0.36 -31.63
C ALA A 632 -16.79 0.22 -33.15
N LEU A 633 -15.93 -0.48 -33.89
CA LEU A 633 -16.06 -0.64 -35.34
C LEU A 633 -17.19 -1.58 -35.76
N ARG A 634 -17.65 -2.47 -34.87
CA ARG A 634 -18.84 -3.31 -35.09
C ARG A 634 -20.16 -2.61 -34.77
N SER A 635 -20.11 -1.47 -34.07
CA SER A 635 -21.28 -0.61 -33.89
C SER A 635 -21.68 0.04 -35.22
N PRO A 636 -22.97 0.11 -35.57
CA PRO A 636 -23.42 0.89 -36.73
C PRO A 636 -23.12 2.39 -36.60
N THR A 637 -22.88 2.87 -35.37
CA THR A 637 -22.46 4.23 -35.07
C THR A 637 -21.23 4.20 -34.14
N PRO A 638 -20.00 4.00 -34.68
CA PRO A 638 -18.79 3.88 -33.88
C PRO A 638 -18.56 5.07 -32.93
N GLU A 639 -18.87 6.28 -33.38
CA GLU A 639 -18.76 7.54 -32.63
C GLU A 639 -19.60 7.56 -31.33
N THR A 640 -20.73 6.85 -31.27
CA THR A 640 -21.58 6.82 -30.07
C THR A 640 -21.18 5.71 -29.10
N THR A 641 -20.20 4.88 -29.45
CA THR A 641 -19.72 3.78 -28.59
C THR A 641 -19.10 4.35 -27.33
N ILE A 642 -19.55 3.86 -26.17
CA ILE A 642 -19.01 4.24 -24.87
C ILE A 642 -17.68 3.49 -24.65
N SER A 643 -16.57 4.20 -24.75
CA SER A 643 -15.25 3.67 -24.41
C SER A 643 -14.91 3.92 -22.95
N HIS A 644 -14.26 2.93 -22.34
CA HIS A 644 -13.68 2.99 -21.01
C HIS A 644 -12.14 3.05 -21.03
N MET A 645 -11.55 3.05 -22.23
CA MET A 645 -10.11 2.90 -22.44
C MET A 645 -9.34 4.17 -22.03
N PRO A 646 -8.32 4.08 -21.16
CA PRO A 646 -7.40 5.18 -20.92
C PRO A 646 -6.49 5.38 -22.14
N VAL A 647 -6.68 6.47 -22.90
CA VAL A 647 -5.77 6.82 -24.00
C VAL A 647 -4.54 7.54 -23.44
N HIS A 648 -3.37 6.91 -23.60
CA HIS A 648 -2.10 7.46 -23.10
C HIS A 648 -1.52 8.54 -24.02
N GLN A 649 -1.02 9.61 -23.41
CA GLN A 649 -0.20 10.65 -24.03
C GLN A 649 1.03 10.87 -23.13
N ASP A 650 2.23 10.69 -23.66
CA ASP A 650 3.49 10.93 -22.94
C ASP A 650 4.37 11.93 -23.69
N GLY A 651 5.19 12.65 -22.94
CA GLY A 651 6.14 13.62 -23.46
C GLY A 651 7.52 13.01 -23.64
N SER A 652 7.91 12.79 -24.89
CA SER A 652 9.22 12.25 -25.28
C SER A 652 10.35 13.01 -24.58
N CYS A 653 11.05 12.32 -23.68
CA CYS A 653 12.12 12.89 -22.84
C CYS A 653 11.70 14.13 -22.03
N ASN A 654 10.55 14.10 -21.35
CA ASN A 654 10.03 15.15 -20.43
C ASN A 654 11.10 15.93 -19.61
N GLY A 655 12.14 15.26 -19.11
CA GLY A 655 13.25 15.93 -18.40
C GLY A 655 14.04 16.92 -19.26
N LEU A 656 14.32 16.58 -20.52
CA LEU A 656 14.96 17.48 -21.48
C LEU A 656 14.01 18.59 -21.94
N GLN A 657 12.70 18.30 -22.07
CA GLN A 657 11.71 19.33 -22.38
C GLN A 657 11.69 20.44 -21.32
N HIS A 658 11.76 20.07 -20.04
CA HIS A 658 11.91 21.05 -18.95
C HIS A 658 13.24 21.80 -19.00
N TYR A 659 14.36 21.15 -19.33
CA TYR A 659 15.64 21.87 -19.51
C TYR A 659 15.60 22.86 -20.67
N ALA A 660 15.04 22.47 -21.83
CA ALA A 660 14.87 23.35 -22.98
C ALA A 660 13.95 24.53 -22.66
N ALA A 661 12.86 24.31 -21.93
CA ALA A 661 11.95 25.37 -21.48
C ALA A 661 12.61 26.35 -20.48
N LEU A 662 13.43 25.83 -19.55
CA LEU A 662 14.17 26.64 -18.56
C LEU A 662 15.30 27.46 -19.23
N GLY A 663 16.09 26.83 -20.11
CA GLY A 663 17.16 27.48 -20.85
C GLY A 663 16.68 28.34 -22.03
N ARG A 664 15.41 28.18 -22.44
CA ARG A 664 14.83 28.70 -23.70
C ARG A 664 15.63 28.31 -24.93
N ASP A 665 16.15 27.08 -24.92
CA ASP A 665 16.92 26.53 -26.03
C ASP A 665 16.04 26.36 -27.27
N LYS A 666 16.61 26.66 -28.44
CA LYS A 666 15.96 26.57 -29.75
C LYS A 666 16.55 25.46 -30.62
N VAL A 667 17.69 24.88 -30.22
CA VAL A 667 18.28 23.75 -30.93
C VAL A 667 17.41 22.52 -30.66
N LYS A 668 16.91 21.91 -31.74
CA LYS A 668 16.10 20.68 -31.72
C LYS A 668 16.98 19.45 -31.88
#